data_AF-A0A672ZIV7-F1
#
_entry.id   AF-A0A672ZIV7-F1
#
_cell.length_a   1.000
_cell.length_b   1.000
_cell.length_c   1.000
_cell.angle_alpha   90.00
_cell.angle_beta   90.00
_cell.angle_gamma   90.00
#
_symmetry.space_group_name_H-M   'P 1'
#
loop_
_entity.id
_entity.type
_entity.pdbx_description
1 polymer ?
#
loop_
_entity_poly.entity_id
_entity_poly.type
_entity_poly.pdbx_seq_one_letter_code
_entity_poly.pdbx_strand_id
1 'polypeptide(L)'
;LQKLEMFYGLGAVLSATKASAGLPQAGDEYDFYRSFPGFQEFCQSQGDKLLHCMSQIMQHHGCRAHLKDHSTVTGLEERFDLVVDSNDVILERVGILLDEADGVNRSQQPVMPAGFQPPKIVVSSWNRKGSSSGSRSETFKLLHAKNITRPQLKFKEKVDNSNTPFIPKIFIKPNAIKSLPSYFSNKQIRKERPEDLDVPAALADFIHQQRTQEHVEDMFAHPYQFEVDHLTIPENLLSKPEPQTKCSFIHNLEDLVALNGKLCKLSEFAVDLEHHSYRSFLGITCLMQISTRDEDFIIDTLELRSEMYILNEAFTDPAIVKVFHGADSDIEWLQRDFGVYVVNLFDTHQASRALNLARHSLDHLLKHFCNVDSDKRYQLADWRIRPLPDEMVQYARSDTHYLLYIYDRMRLQLLDFNHGQPGLLQSVWNKSKDISLKKYLKPIFTEDSYLELQRKQKKSFNTQQLTAFRLLFAWRDKLARQEDESTGYVMPTHMMIKISEELPKEPQGIIACCNPVPPLVRQQINELHLLIQEAREMPLLKISKRWKLQSIEQQQKELEAKKKAKEEESAKGGGKKRERVPSEVGESTPKPAKKKPQTPEPTSKDDFKPFDYSQSHLNVLFLFGFLFCFFASKTLSIQIIFCFFSIHRGFRHNWPKR
;
A
#
# COMPACT_ATOMS: atom_id res chain seq x y z
N LEU A 1 13.02 -20.03 20.79
CA LEU A 1 12.30 -21.11 20.07
C LEU A 1 12.89 -21.30 18.67
N GLN A 2 12.87 -20.29 17.78
CA GLN A 2 13.52 -20.37 16.46
C GLN A 2 14.99 -20.83 16.44
N LYS A 3 15.84 -20.37 17.37
CA LYS A 3 17.21 -20.89 17.48
C LYS A 3 17.24 -22.39 17.81
N LEU A 4 16.34 -22.86 18.67
CA LEU A 4 16.26 -24.28 19.03
C LEU A 4 15.80 -25.11 17.82
N GLU A 5 14.73 -24.71 17.14
CA GLU A 5 14.20 -25.40 15.96
C GLU A 5 15.21 -25.46 14.82
N MET A 6 15.96 -24.39 14.58
CA MET A 6 17.04 -24.37 13.59
C MET A 6 18.18 -25.33 13.95
N PHE A 7 18.57 -25.44 15.23
CA PHE A 7 19.58 -26.39 15.69
C PHE A 7 19.11 -27.85 15.54
N TYR A 8 17.85 -28.14 15.85
CA TYR A 8 17.26 -29.47 15.65
C TYR A 8 17.12 -29.83 14.16
N GLY A 9 16.68 -28.87 13.34
CA GLY A 9 16.56 -29.04 11.89
C GLY A 9 17.91 -29.31 11.22
N LEU A 10 18.95 -28.51 11.55
CA LEU A 10 20.30 -28.72 11.00
C LEU A 10 20.90 -30.06 11.45
N GLY A 11 20.64 -30.47 12.69
CA GLY A 11 21.05 -31.77 13.22
C GLY A 11 20.38 -32.96 12.51
N ALA A 12 19.10 -32.83 12.17
CA ALA A 12 18.37 -33.83 11.40
C ALA A 12 18.89 -33.94 9.95
N VAL A 13 19.12 -32.81 9.28
CA VAL A 13 19.71 -32.77 7.93
C VAL A 13 21.10 -33.40 7.93
N LEU A 14 21.95 -33.04 8.89
CA LEU A 14 23.31 -33.58 8.99
C LEU A 14 23.32 -35.09 9.26
N SER A 15 22.35 -35.58 10.04
CA SER A 15 22.16 -37.02 10.28
C SER A 15 21.68 -37.74 9.02
N ALA A 16 20.75 -37.15 8.27
CA ALA A 16 20.28 -37.67 6.99
C ALA A 16 21.40 -37.71 5.94
N THR A 17 22.24 -36.67 5.83
CA THR A 17 23.39 -36.64 4.93
C THR A 17 24.41 -37.73 5.29
N LYS A 18 24.67 -37.96 6.59
CA LYS A 18 25.53 -39.05 7.05
C LYS A 18 24.95 -40.43 6.69
N ALA A 19 23.64 -40.63 6.87
CA ALA A 19 22.97 -41.86 6.48
C ALA A 19 23.01 -42.10 4.96
N SER A 20 22.84 -41.03 4.16
CA SER A 20 22.95 -41.08 2.70
C SER A 20 24.36 -41.44 2.23
N ALA A 21 25.40 -40.96 2.93
CA ALA A 21 26.79 -41.31 2.64
C ALA A 21 27.13 -42.78 3.00
N GLY A 22 26.28 -43.45 3.77
CA GLY A 22 26.38 -44.88 4.08
C GLY A 22 25.71 -45.81 3.05
N LEU A 23 25.08 -45.26 2.00
CA LEU A 23 24.58 -46.04 0.88
C LEU A 23 25.74 -46.52 -0.01
N PRO A 24 25.57 -47.64 -0.74
CA PRO A 24 26.62 -48.16 -1.63
C PRO A 24 27.04 -47.09 -2.65
N GLN A 25 28.34 -46.85 -2.75
CA GLN A 25 28.89 -45.86 -3.69
C GLN A 25 28.81 -46.39 -5.12
N ALA A 26 28.72 -45.47 -6.10
CA ALA A 26 28.69 -45.85 -7.51
C ALA A 26 29.90 -46.72 -7.90
N GLY A 27 29.62 -47.93 -8.38
CA GLY A 27 30.61 -48.95 -8.71
C GLY A 27 30.03 -50.37 -8.56
N ASP A 28 30.90 -51.36 -8.51
CA ASP A 28 30.53 -52.78 -8.50
C ASP A 28 29.65 -53.16 -7.29
N GLU A 29 29.81 -52.48 -6.15
CA GLU A 29 28.96 -52.67 -4.97
C GLU A 29 27.53 -52.19 -5.21
N TYR A 30 27.34 -51.02 -5.82
CA TYR A 30 26.01 -50.51 -6.16
C TYR A 30 25.29 -51.40 -7.19
N ASP A 31 26.02 -51.88 -8.21
CA ASP A 31 25.47 -52.78 -9.22
C ASP A 31 25.09 -54.16 -8.63
N PHE A 32 25.85 -54.63 -7.64
CA PHE A 32 25.50 -55.83 -6.87
C PHE A 32 24.21 -55.64 -6.05
N TYR A 33 24.08 -54.54 -5.29
CA TYR A 33 22.85 -54.27 -4.53
C TYR A 33 21.63 -53.98 -5.41
N ARG A 34 21.86 -53.36 -6.58
CA ARG A 34 20.82 -53.12 -7.58
C ARG A 34 20.26 -54.40 -8.17
N SER A 35 20.95 -55.53 -8.11
CA SER A 35 20.40 -56.82 -8.57
C SER A 35 19.24 -57.33 -7.70
N PHE A 36 19.07 -56.79 -6.48
CA PHE A 36 17.98 -57.17 -5.58
C PHE A 36 16.74 -56.28 -5.77
N PRO A 37 15.55 -56.86 -6.05
CA PRO A 37 14.31 -56.10 -6.25
C PRO A 37 13.93 -55.21 -5.06
N GLY A 38 14.13 -55.69 -3.82
CA GLY A 38 13.81 -54.92 -2.61
C GLY A 38 14.68 -53.66 -2.42
N PHE A 39 15.92 -53.67 -2.92
CA PHE A 39 16.78 -52.49 -2.90
C PHE A 39 16.36 -51.47 -3.96
N GLN A 40 15.93 -51.95 -5.15
CA GLN A 40 15.40 -51.08 -6.20
C GLN A 40 14.12 -50.35 -5.75
N GLU A 41 13.18 -51.06 -5.13
CA GLU A 41 11.94 -50.47 -4.60
C GLU A 41 12.23 -49.45 -3.48
N PHE A 42 13.19 -49.75 -2.60
CA PHE A 42 13.62 -48.81 -1.56
C PHE A 42 14.21 -47.53 -2.16
N CYS A 43 15.14 -47.64 -3.11
CA CYS A 43 15.76 -46.47 -3.76
C CYS A 43 14.72 -45.62 -4.52
N GLN A 44 13.75 -46.24 -5.18
CA GLN A 44 12.67 -45.53 -5.87
C GLN A 44 11.77 -44.79 -4.87
N SER A 45 11.29 -45.47 -3.82
CA SER A 45 10.41 -44.87 -2.82
C SER A 45 11.06 -43.71 -2.06
N GLN A 46 12.34 -43.82 -1.71
CA GLN A 46 13.08 -42.75 -1.04
C GLN A 46 13.44 -41.61 -2.01
N GLY A 47 13.77 -41.93 -3.26
CA GLY A 47 14.00 -40.95 -4.32
C GLY A 47 12.77 -40.08 -4.58
N ASP A 48 11.58 -40.67 -4.65
CA ASP A 48 10.33 -39.93 -4.85
C ASP A 48 10.00 -39.00 -3.68
N LYS A 49 10.26 -39.43 -2.45
CA LYS A 49 10.09 -38.59 -1.26
C LYS A 49 11.03 -37.40 -1.27
N LEU A 50 12.30 -37.60 -1.63
CA LEU A 50 13.28 -36.52 -1.74
C LEU A 50 12.89 -35.53 -2.84
N LEU A 51 12.50 -36.01 -4.03
CA LEU A 51 12.03 -35.15 -5.12
C LEU A 51 10.77 -34.37 -4.73
N HIS A 52 9.88 -34.97 -3.95
CA HIS A 52 8.71 -34.28 -3.42
C HIS A 52 9.10 -33.14 -2.45
N CYS A 53 10.02 -33.40 -1.51
CA CYS A 53 10.52 -32.37 -0.60
C CYS A 53 11.24 -31.24 -1.35
N MET A 54 12.07 -31.57 -2.34
CA MET A 54 12.75 -30.57 -3.18
C MET A 54 11.75 -29.70 -3.96
N SER A 55 10.73 -30.32 -4.55
CA SER A 55 9.64 -29.62 -5.24
C SER A 55 8.88 -28.67 -4.30
N GLN A 56 8.60 -29.09 -3.06
CA GLN A 56 7.97 -28.23 -2.04
C GLN A 56 8.84 -27.02 -1.67
N ILE A 57 10.15 -27.21 -1.50
CA ILE A 57 11.09 -26.12 -1.20
C ILE A 57 11.15 -25.14 -2.38
N MET A 58 11.27 -25.64 -3.61
CA MET A 58 11.28 -24.79 -4.82
C MET A 58 9.99 -24.01 -4.98
N GLN A 59 8.83 -24.62 -4.69
CA GLN A 59 7.53 -23.96 -4.74
C GLN A 59 7.40 -22.86 -3.68
N HIS A 60 7.91 -23.08 -2.47
CA HIS A 60 7.94 -22.06 -1.41
C HIS A 60 8.75 -20.82 -1.83
N HIS A 61 9.81 -21.02 -2.61
CA HIS A 61 10.65 -19.94 -3.15
C HIS A 61 10.17 -19.40 -4.52
N GLY A 62 8.99 -19.80 -4.99
CA GLY A 62 8.39 -19.28 -6.24
C GLY A 62 9.04 -19.78 -7.53
N CYS A 63 9.83 -20.86 -7.45
CA CYS A 63 10.52 -21.46 -8.59
C CYS A 63 9.68 -22.59 -9.24
N ARG A 64 9.98 -22.95 -10.49
CA ARG A 64 9.29 -24.03 -11.23
C ARG A 64 9.49 -25.38 -10.53
N ALA A 65 8.40 -26.11 -10.23
CA ALA A 65 8.44 -27.24 -9.29
C ALA A 65 8.06 -28.63 -9.87
N HIS A 66 8.12 -28.84 -11.18
CA HIS A 66 7.67 -30.11 -11.80
C HIS A 66 8.81 -31.12 -12.06
N LEU A 67 9.30 -31.77 -10.99
CA LEU A 67 10.42 -32.74 -11.06
C LEU A 67 10.01 -34.20 -11.30
N LYS A 68 8.71 -34.50 -11.50
CA LYS A 68 8.16 -35.88 -11.45
C LYS A 68 8.27 -36.71 -12.74
N ASP A 69 8.78 -36.17 -13.85
CA ASP A 69 8.55 -36.77 -15.17
C ASP A 69 9.68 -37.73 -15.59
N HIS A 70 9.51 -39.05 -15.42
CA HIS A 70 10.56 -40.10 -15.58
C HIS A 70 11.13 -40.33 -17.00
N SER A 71 11.05 -39.37 -17.91
CA SER A 71 11.58 -39.55 -19.27
C SER A 71 13.12 -39.62 -19.28
N THR A 72 13.62 -40.63 -19.98
CA THR A 72 14.98 -41.15 -19.85
C THR A 72 16.03 -40.22 -20.45
N VAL A 73 16.98 -39.80 -19.60
CA VAL A 73 18.26 -39.11 -19.89
C VAL A 73 18.18 -37.61 -20.18
N THR A 74 17.28 -37.11 -21.03
CA THR A 74 17.14 -35.64 -21.25
C THR A 74 16.48 -34.91 -20.07
N GLY A 75 15.59 -35.59 -19.32
CA GLY A 75 14.93 -35.00 -18.16
C GLY A 75 15.84 -34.79 -16.95
N LEU A 76 17.02 -35.42 -16.88
CA LEU A 76 17.89 -35.31 -15.70
C LEU A 76 18.76 -34.04 -15.73
N GLU A 77 19.18 -33.62 -16.92
CA GLU A 77 19.86 -32.33 -17.14
C GLU A 77 18.89 -31.15 -16.94
N GLU A 78 17.69 -31.22 -17.52
CA GLU A 78 16.66 -30.18 -17.33
C GLU A 78 16.26 -29.99 -15.85
N ARG A 79 16.17 -31.09 -15.08
CA ARG A 79 15.92 -31.04 -13.63
C ARG A 79 17.09 -30.43 -12.86
N PHE A 80 18.32 -30.67 -13.32
CA PHE A 80 19.51 -30.08 -12.71
C PHE A 80 19.54 -28.58 -12.95
N ASP A 81 19.28 -28.14 -14.18
CA ASP A 81 19.20 -26.71 -14.54
C ASP A 81 18.09 -26.01 -13.73
N LEU A 82 16.93 -26.64 -13.55
CA LEU A 82 15.85 -26.16 -12.69
C LEU A 82 16.29 -25.92 -11.24
N VAL A 83 17.09 -26.83 -10.67
CA VAL A 83 17.61 -26.69 -9.30
C VAL A 83 18.67 -25.60 -9.21
N VAL A 84 19.53 -25.47 -10.24
CA VAL A 84 20.53 -24.41 -10.32
C VAL A 84 19.85 -23.03 -10.41
N ASP A 85 18.90 -22.86 -11.33
CA ASP A 85 18.12 -21.62 -11.47
C ASP A 85 17.42 -21.25 -10.16
N SER A 86 16.86 -22.24 -9.46
CA SER A 86 16.19 -22.01 -8.17
C SER A 86 17.17 -21.57 -7.08
N ASN A 87 18.36 -22.15 -7.03
CA ASN A 87 19.41 -21.74 -6.10
C ASN A 87 19.89 -20.32 -6.39
N ASP A 88 20.02 -19.94 -7.66
CA ASP A 88 20.44 -18.59 -8.04
C ASP A 88 19.43 -17.54 -7.58
N VAL A 89 18.13 -17.79 -7.75
CA VAL A 89 17.05 -16.92 -7.23
C VAL A 89 17.10 -16.80 -5.70
N ILE A 90 17.35 -17.90 -4.99
CA ILE A 90 17.47 -17.90 -3.53
C ILE A 90 18.71 -17.09 -3.10
N LEU A 91 19.85 -17.30 -3.75
CA LEU A 91 21.10 -16.60 -3.44
C LEU A 91 21.03 -15.11 -3.76
N GLU A 92 20.38 -14.72 -4.85
CA GLU A 92 20.13 -13.31 -5.19
C GLU A 92 19.28 -12.64 -4.10
N ARG A 93 18.23 -13.30 -3.63
CA ARG A 93 17.38 -12.79 -2.54
C ARG A 93 18.15 -12.67 -1.22
N VAL A 94 19.01 -13.63 -0.90
CA VAL A 94 19.90 -13.56 0.28
C VAL A 94 20.88 -12.39 0.14
N GLY A 95 21.43 -12.16 -1.06
CA GLY A 95 22.29 -11.01 -1.36
C GLY A 95 21.57 -9.67 -1.10
N ILE A 96 20.35 -9.51 -1.63
CA ILE A 96 19.53 -8.30 -1.41
C ILE A 96 19.27 -8.07 0.09
N LEU A 97 18.94 -9.12 0.84
CA LEU A 97 18.66 -9.02 2.28
C LEU A 97 19.93 -8.71 3.10
N LEU A 98 21.08 -9.22 2.69
CA LEU A 98 22.38 -8.89 3.29
C LEU A 98 22.76 -7.44 2.99
N ASP A 99 22.57 -6.97 1.75
CA ASP A 99 22.83 -5.57 1.37
C ASP A 99 21.90 -4.58 2.09
N GLU A 100 20.65 -4.98 2.35
CA GLU A 100 19.69 -4.24 3.16
C GLU A 100 20.12 -4.19 4.64
N ALA A 101 20.58 -5.32 5.19
CA ALA A 101 21.06 -5.42 6.57
C ALA A 101 22.38 -4.68 6.81
N ASP A 102 23.30 -4.70 5.86
CA ASP A 102 24.59 -4.00 5.90
C ASP A 102 24.45 -2.49 5.57
N GLY A 103 23.25 -2.04 5.15
CA GLY A 103 22.97 -0.64 4.89
C GLY A 103 23.70 -0.05 3.67
N VAL A 104 24.20 -0.89 2.77
CA VAL A 104 24.97 -0.50 1.57
C VAL A 104 24.12 0.31 0.57
N ASN A 105 22.80 0.22 0.66
CA ASN A 105 21.88 1.10 -0.09
C ASN A 105 21.85 2.57 0.39
N ARG A 106 22.66 2.96 1.40
CA ARG A 106 22.79 4.38 1.80
C ARG A 106 23.70 5.23 0.90
N SER A 107 24.51 4.66 0.00
CA SER A 107 25.55 5.47 -0.69
C SER A 107 25.89 5.12 -2.14
N GLN A 108 25.21 4.18 -2.79
CA GLN A 108 25.41 3.99 -4.23
C GLN A 108 24.42 4.84 -5.02
N GLN A 109 24.85 6.03 -5.44
CA GLN A 109 24.36 6.53 -6.71
C GLN A 109 24.74 5.48 -7.77
N PRO A 110 23.81 4.99 -8.60
CA PRO A 110 24.18 4.06 -9.65
C PRO A 110 25.16 4.77 -10.58
N VAL A 111 26.41 4.30 -10.58
CA VAL A 111 27.42 4.76 -11.54
C VAL A 111 26.95 4.27 -12.90
N MET A 112 26.37 5.19 -13.66
CA MET A 112 25.88 4.96 -15.01
C MET A 112 27.08 4.76 -15.96
N PRO A 113 27.02 3.80 -16.89
CA PRO A 113 27.97 3.74 -18.00
C PRO A 113 27.97 5.06 -18.76
N ALA A 114 29.15 5.61 -19.05
CA ALA A 114 29.29 6.83 -19.83
C ALA A 114 28.61 6.67 -21.20
N GLY A 115 27.53 7.44 -21.44
CA GLY A 115 26.79 7.45 -22.71
C GLY A 115 25.27 7.29 -22.59
N PHE A 116 24.73 6.92 -21.43
CA PHE A 116 23.27 6.76 -21.27
C PHE A 116 22.61 8.09 -20.87
N GLN A 117 22.08 8.83 -21.85
CA GLN A 117 21.14 9.92 -21.56
C GLN A 117 19.77 9.31 -21.21
N PRO A 118 19.22 9.53 -20.00
CA PRO A 118 17.86 9.09 -19.71
C PRO A 118 16.89 9.80 -20.66
N PRO A 119 15.88 9.11 -21.21
CA PRO A 119 14.92 9.77 -22.09
C PRO A 119 14.26 10.92 -21.33
N LYS A 120 14.21 12.10 -21.97
CA LYS A 120 13.44 13.25 -21.47
C LYS A 120 11.99 12.79 -21.27
N ILE A 121 11.60 12.56 -20.02
CA ILE A 121 10.22 12.30 -19.63
C ILE A 121 9.45 13.60 -19.86
N VAL A 122 8.90 13.76 -21.06
CA VAL A 122 7.82 14.70 -21.31
C VAL A 122 6.57 14.06 -20.72
N VAL A 123 6.25 14.43 -19.48
CA VAL A 123 4.94 14.12 -18.90
C VAL A 123 3.92 14.89 -19.71
N SER A 124 3.30 14.23 -20.69
CA SER A 124 2.17 14.78 -21.43
C SER A 124 0.96 14.84 -20.51
N SER A 125 0.79 15.97 -19.84
CA SER A 125 -0.45 16.37 -19.20
C SER A 125 -1.57 16.38 -20.25
N TRP A 126 -2.54 15.49 -20.08
CA TRP A 126 -3.78 15.47 -20.84
C TRP A 126 -4.64 16.68 -20.43
N ASN A 127 -4.38 17.83 -21.04
CA ASN A 127 -5.36 18.87 -21.34
C ASN A 127 -4.70 19.92 -22.24
N ARG A 128 -5.02 19.90 -23.53
CA ARG A 128 -4.83 21.06 -24.42
C ARG A 128 -6.17 21.43 -25.04
N LYS A 129 -6.76 22.51 -24.53
CA LYS A 129 -7.41 23.51 -25.37
C LYS A 129 -6.70 24.83 -25.10
N GLY A 130 -6.08 25.37 -26.14
CA GLY A 130 -5.42 26.66 -26.10
C GLY A 130 -6.41 27.79 -26.31
N SER A 131 -6.22 28.87 -25.56
CA SER A 131 -6.42 30.23 -26.04
C SER A 131 -5.39 31.12 -25.35
N SER A 132 -4.74 31.94 -26.16
CA SER A 132 -3.64 32.85 -25.89
C SER A 132 -4.03 34.06 -25.02
N SER A 133 -3.18 34.41 -24.06
CA SER A 133 -2.81 35.80 -23.70
C SER A 133 -1.75 35.78 -22.59
N GLY A 134 -0.76 36.65 -22.68
CA GLY A 134 0.49 36.58 -21.91
C GLY A 134 0.39 37.03 -20.46
N SER A 135 1.11 36.30 -19.60
CA SER A 135 1.81 36.85 -18.43
C SER A 135 2.93 35.86 -18.05
N ARG A 136 4.06 36.38 -17.58
CA ARG A 136 5.28 35.63 -17.26
C ARG A 136 5.00 34.65 -16.12
N SER A 137 4.74 33.38 -16.45
CA SER A 137 4.58 32.31 -15.46
C SER A 137 5.93 31.72 -15.12
N GLU A 138 6.31 31.83 -13.86
CA GLU A 138 7.40 31.06 -13.27
C GLU A 138 7.21 29.58 -13.60
N THR A 139 8.31 28.92 -13.94
CA THR A 139 8.32 27.55 -14.44
C THR A 139 8.05 26.58 -13.30
N PHE A 140 6.85 26.00 -13.30
CA PHE A 140 6.37 24.98 -12.37
C PHE A 140 7.37 23.82 -12.19
N LYS A 141 7.98 23.74 -11.00
CA LYS A 141 8.59 22.51 -10.47
C LYS A 141 7.66 21.95 -9.41
N LEU A 142 6.78 21.01 -9.78
CA LEU A 142 6.19 20.11 -8.80
C LEU A 142 7.36 19.42 -8.09
N LEU A 143 7.56 19.71 -6.81
CA LEU A 143 8.61 19.14 -5.95
C LEU A 143 8.33 17.65 -5.69
N HIS A 144 8.36 16.82 -6.73
CA HIS A 144 8.51 15.38 -6.56
C HIS A 144 10.00 15.15 -6.33
N ALA A 145 10.45 15.21 -5.08
CA ALA A 145 11.83 14.88 -4.75
C ALA A 145 12.08 13.42 -5.19
N LYS A 146 12.95 13.24 -6.19
CA LYS A 146 13.07 11.99 -6.94
C LYS A 146 13.54 10.79 -6.12
N ASN A 147 13.98 10.97 -4.87
CA ASN A 147 14.51 9.90 -4.00
C ASN A 147 14.28 10.20 -2.50
N ILE A 148 13.03 10.44 -2.05
CA ILE A 148 12.75 10.51 -0.61
C ILE A 148 12.83 9.11 -0.01
N THR A 149 13.70 8.91 0.98
CA THR A 149 13.75 7.67 1.76
C THR A 149 12.41 7.48 2.47
N ARG A 150 11.86 6.27 2.43
CA ARG A 150 10.55 5.98 3.01
C ARG A 150 10.60 6.18 4.53
N PRO A 151 9.80 7.10 5.10
CA PRO A 151 9.79 7.32 6.56
C PRO A 151 9.35 6.07 7.33
N GLN A 152 8.55 5.20 6.71
CA GLN A 152 8.08 3.97 7.34
C GLN A 152 9.20 3.03 7.78
N LEU A 153 10.36 3.08 7.12
CA LEU A 153 11.54 2.27 7.49
C LEU A 153 12.14 2.68 8.84
N LYS A 154 11.82 3.88 9.34
CA LYS A 154 12.30 4.38 10.64
C LYS A 154 11.31 4.14 11.78
N PHE A 155 10.09 3.66 11.50
CA PHE A 155 9.09 3.48 12.54
C PHE A 155 9.48 2.38 13.52
N LYS A 156 9.31 2.65 14.83
CA LYS A 156 9.54 1.68 15.90
C LYS A 156 8.62 0.46 15.75
N GLU A 157 7.37 0.69 15.32
CA GLU A 157 6.37 -0.33 15.05
C GLU A 157 6.14 -0.42 13.54
N LYS A 158 6.33 -1.63 12.99
CA LYS A 158 6.06 -1.91 11.57
C LYS A 158 4.56 -1.74 11.29
N VAL A 159 4.23 -1.13 10.16
CA VAL A 159 2.85 -0.96 9.71
C VAL A 159 2.25 -2.32 9.36
N ASP A 160 1.10 -2.63 9.95
CA ASP A 160 0.34 -3.85 9.67
C ASP A 160 -0.64 -3.63 8.50
N ASN A 161 -0.23 -4.13 7.33
CA ASN A 161 -1.01 -4.14 6.09
C ASN A 161 -1.69 -5.49 5.83
N SER A 162 -1.75 -6.40 6.80
CA SER A 162 -2.41 -7.70 6.65
C SER A 162 -3.91 -7.55 6.37
N ASN A 163 -4.55 -8.63 5.93
CA ASN A 163 -5.99 -8.66 5.66
C ASN A 163 -6.84 -8.81 6.94
N THR A 164 -6.21 -8.67 8.11
CA THR A 164 -6.90 -8.72 9.40
C THR A 164 -7.69 -7.44 9.66
N PRO A 165 -8.85 -7.50 10.34
CA PRO A 165 -9.59 -6.32 10.75
C PRO A 165 -8.73 -5.34 11.57
N PHE A 166 -9.03 -4.05 11.49
CA PHE A 166 -8.31 -3.03 12.26
C PHE A 166 -8.58 -3.20 13.76
N ILE A 167 -7.52 -3.24 14.56
CA ILE A 167 -7.59 -3.20 16.02
C ILE A 167 -7.18 -1.79 16.48
N PRO A 168 -7.99 -1.11 17.32
CA PRO A 168 -7.64 0.19 17.89
C PRO A 168 -6.27 0.19 18.58
N LYS A 169 -5.44 1.21 18.29
CA LYS A 169 -4.08 1.33 18.85
C LYS A 169 -4.05 1.82 20.31
N ILE A 170 -5.13 2.46 20.77
CA ILE A 170 -5.23 3.08 22.10
C ILE A 170 -4.98 2.09 23.25
N PHE A 171 -4.08 2.44 24.18
CA PHE A 171 -3.78 1.67 25.40
C PHE A 171 -4.15 2.40 26.68
N ILE A 172 -4.23 3.74 26.63
CA ILE A 172 -4.59 4.58 27.76
C ILE A 172 -5.75 5.44 27.28
N LYS A 173 -6.82 5.48 28.07
CA LYS A 173 -8.04 6.23 27.78
C LYS A 173 -8.19 7.37 28.78
N PRO A 174 -7.59 8.56 28.54
CA PRO A 174 -7.87 9.75 29.36
C PRO A 174 -9.34 10.19 29.19
N ASN A 175 -9.86 10.98 30.14
CA ASN A 175 -11.23 11.51 30.11
C ASN A 175 -12.34 10.45 29.97
N ALA A 176 -12.07 9.22 30.45
CA ALA A 176 -12.99 8.11 30.30
C ALA A 176 -14.16 8.20 31.28
N ILE A 177 -15.38 8.05 30.75
CA ILE A 177 -16.58 7.79 31.54
C ILE A 177 -16.81 6.26 31.59
N LYS A 178 -16.60 5.56 30.45
CA LYS A 178 -16.55 4.09 30.39
C LYS A 178 -15.09 3.65 30.37
N SER A 179 -14.71 2.74 31.28
CA SER A 179 -13.35 2.19 31.36
C SER A 179 -12.94 1.48 30.07
N LEU A 180 -11.63 1.52 29.76
CA LEU A 180 -11.08 0.82 28.61
C LEU A 180 -11.11 -0.70 28.86
N PRO A 181 -11.57 -1.53 27.89
CA PRO A 181 -11.53 -2.98 28.03
C PRO A 181 -10.13 -3.50 28.35
N SER A 182 -10.05 -4.49 29.26
CA SER A 182 -8.78 -5.05 29.77
C SER A 182 -7.84 -5.58 28.68
N TYR A 183 -8.40 -6.00 27.54
CA TYR A 183 -7.67 -6.41 26.34
C TYR A 183 -6.67 -5.35 25.86
N PHE A 184 -7.05 -4.07 25.86
CA PHE A 184 -6.20 -3.00 25.35
C PHE A 184 -5.10 -2.58 26.33
N SER A 185 -5.28 -2.82 27.63
CA SER A 185 -4.38 -2.39 28.70
C SER A 185 -3.21 -3.37 28.91
N ASN A 186 -3.37 -4.65 28.55
CA ASN A 186 -2.36 -5.67 28.79
C ASN A 186 -1.27 -5.72 27.69
N LYS A 187 -0.04 -5.30 28.03
CA LYS A 187 1.12 -5.29 27.13
C LYS A 187 1.53 -6.66 26.60
N GLN A 188 1.20 -7.75 27.29
CA GLN A 188 1.54 -9.12 26.84
C GLN A 188 0.67 -9.57 25.67
N ILE A 189 -0.63 -9.29 25.71
CA ILE A 189 -1.59 -9.65 24.65
C ILE A 189 -1.31 -8.86 23.36
N ARG A 190 -0.83 -7.62 23.47
CA ARG A 190 -0.42 -6.77 22.32
C ARG A 190 0.81 -7.26 21.56
N LYS A 191 1.71 -8.00 22.23
CA LYS A 191 2.98 -8.45 21.64
C LYS A 191 2.86 -9.77 20.88
N GLU A 192 1.83 -10.56 21.15
CA GLU A 192 1.56 -11.78 20.40
C GLU A 192 0.86 -11.45 19.09
N ARG A 193 1.64 -11.12 18.06
CA ARG A 193 1.10 -10.98 16.71
C ARG A 193 0.77 -12.38 16.16
N PRO A 194 -0.37 -12.57 15.46
CA PRO A 194 -0.68 -13.83 14.78
C PRO A 194 0.39 -14.27 13.76
N GLU A 195 1.17 -13.30 13.28
CA GLU A 195 2.24 -13.44 12.29
C GLU A 195 3.59 -13.84 12.90
N ASP A 196 3.73 -13.87 14.23
CA ASP A 196 4.87 -14.46 14.94
C ASP A 196 4.68 -15.97 15.21
N LEU A 197 3.52 -16.53 14.83
CA LEU A 197 3.28 -17.97 14.82
C LEU A 197 3.51 -18.46 13.38
N ASP A 198 4.44 -19.39 13.18
CA ASP A 198 4.69 -20.07 11.90
C ASP A 198 3.49 -20.98 11.53
N VAL A 199 2.35 -20.38 11.19
CA VAL A 199 1.12 -21.09 10.81
C VAL A 199 0.61 -20.61 9.46
N PRO A 200 0.04 -21.52 8.63
CA PRO A 200 -0.57 -21.18 7.35
C PRO A 200 -1.61 -20.06 7.49
N ALA A 201 -1.75 -19.17 6.50
CA ALA A 201 -2.67 -18.03 6.54
C ALA A 201 -4.12 -18.41 6.92
N ALA A 202 -4.61 -19.54 6.40
CA ALA A 202 -5.94 -20.07 6.73
C ALA A 202 -6.09 -20.48 8.22
N LEU A 203 -5.00 -20.87 8.87
CA LEU A 203 -4.98 -21.25 10.29
C LEU A 203 -4.71 -20.05 11.20
N ALA A 204 -3.93 -19.06 10.74
CA ALA A 204 -3.84 -17.76 11.40
C ALA A 204 -5.21 -17.06 11.43
N ASP A 205 -5.97 -17.12 10.32
CA ASP A 205 -7.35 -16.63 10.24
C ASP A 205 -8.29 -17.38 11.20
N PHE A 206 -8.14 -18.70 11.32
CA PHE A 206 -8.94 -19.52 12.24
C PHE A 206 -8.62 -19.25 13.72
N ILE A 207 -7.32 -19.12 14.07
CA ILE A 207 -6.86 -18.79 15.42
C ILE A 207 -7.29 -17.37 15.81
N HIS A 208 -7.24 -16.43 14.85
CA HIS A 208 -7.79 -15.09 15.03
C HIS A 208 -9.31 -15.17 15.27
N GLN A 209 -10.07 -15.89 14.43
CA GLN A 209 -11.51 -16.08 14.59
C GLN A 209 -11.88 -16.69 15.96
N GLN A 210 -11.14 -17.70 16.44
CA GLN A 210 -11.36 -18.27 17.78
C GLN A 210 -11.06 -17.29 18.91
N ARG A 211 -9.97 -16.51 18.83
CA ARG A 211 -9.66 -15.46 19.82
C ARG A 211 -10.66 -14.29 19.78
N THR A 212 -11.30 -14.08 18.64
CA THR A 212 -12.30 -13.01 18.42
C THR A 212 -13.66 -13.38 19.01
N GLN A 213 -13.98 -14.67 19.19
CA GLN A 213 -15.32 -15.15 19.56
C GLN A 213 -15.81 -14.75 20.96
N GLU A 214 -14.93 -14.45 21.92
CA GLU A 214 -15.37 -14.12 23.30
C GLU A 214 -15.66 -12.61 23.52
N HIS A 215 -15.21 -11.69 22.65
CA HIS A 215 -15.37 -10.23 22.85
C HIS A 215 -15.56 -9.42 21.54
N VAL A 216 -16.31 -9.96 20.57
CA VAL A 216 -16.50 -9.35 19.23
C VAL A 216 -17.04 -7.90 19.29
N GLU A 217 -18.03 -7.64 20.15
CA GLU A 217 -18.72 -6.33 20.16
C GLU A 217 -17.86 -5.21 20.77
N ASP A 218 -17.09 -5.48 21.82
CA ASP A 218 -16.28 -4.45 22.52
C ASP A 218 -14.90 -4.22 21.87
N MET A 219 -14.32 -5.21 21.18
CA MET A 219 -12.96 -5.10 20.60
C MET A 219 -12.91 -4.21 19.35
N PHE A 220 -14.00 -4.15 18.59
CA PHE A 220 -14.11 -3.30 17.40
C PHE A 220 -14.98 -2.06 17.62
N ALA A 221 -15.50 -1.85 18.83
CA ALA A 221 -16.25 -0.65 19.15
C ALA A 221 -15.36 0.59 19.11
N HIS A 222 -15.95 1.74 18.82
CA HIS A 222 -15.24 3.01 18.92
C HIS A 222 -14.88 3.26 20.41
N PRO A 223 -13.60 3.43 20.78
CA PRO A 223 -13.19 3.51 22.18
C PRO A 223 -13.87 4.61 23.00
N TYR A 224 -14.22 5.73 22.35
CA TYR A 224 -14.92 6.86 22.96
C TYR A 224 -16.41 6.96 22.59
N GLN A 225 -17.02 5.87 22.08
CA GLN A 225 -18.44 5.86 21.67
C GLN A 225 -19.34 6.46 22.76
N PHE A 226 -19.18 5.98 24.00
CA PHE A 226 -20.02 6.40 25.13
C PHE A 226 -19.83 7.88 25.48
N GLU A 227 -18.59 8.37 25.52
CA GLU A 227 -18.26 9.76 25.84
C GLU A 227 -18.79 10.73 24.78
N VAL A 228 -18.62 10.38 23.50
CA VAL A 228 -19.17 11.15 22.39
C VAL A 228 -20.71 11.12 22.44
N ASP A 229 -21.30 10.00 22.85
CA ASP A 229 -22.74 9.85 22.95
C ASP A 229 -23.40 10.72 24.04
N HIS A 230 -22.73 10.88 25.19
CA HIS A 230 -23.24 11.60 26.37
C HIS A 230 -22.68 13.03 26.51
N LEU A 231 -22.06 13.57 25.47
CA LEU A 231 -21.49 14.91 25.49
C LEU A 231 -22.56 16.01 25.67
N THR A 232 -22.38 16.87 26.68
CA THR A 232 -23.11 18.11 26.86
C THR A 232 -22.24 19.30 26.46
N ILE A 233 -22.80 20.24 25.70
CA ILE A 233 -22.03 21.35 25.11
C ILE A 233 -22.03 22.54 26.09
N PRO A 234 -20.86 23.02 26.56
CA PRO A 234 -20.79 24.22 27.38
C PRO A 234 -21.04 25.49 26.54
N GLU A 235 -21.89 26.38 27.06
CA GLU A 235 -22.15 27.71 26.49
C GLU A 235 -21.12 28.69 27.05
N ASN A 236 -20.02 28.96 26.33
CA ASN A 236 -19.29 30.22 26.41
C ASN A 236 -18.25 30.32 25.28
N LEU A 237 -17.66 31.52 25.18
CA LEU A 237 -16.47 31.91 24.41
C LEU A 237 -16.71 32.64 23.09
N LEU A 238 -16.26 33.90 23.13
CA LEU A 238 -16.04 34.83 22.04
C LEU A 238 -14.67 35.48 22.29
N SER A 239 -13.72 35.36 21.35
CA SER A 239 -12.61 36.30 21.25
C SER A 239 -12.02 36.30 19.84
N LYS A 240 -11.66 37.48 19.35
CA LYS A 240 -11.10 37.69 18.02
C LYS A 240 -9.58 37.40 18.06
N PRO A 241 -9.02 36.64 17.11
CA PRO A 241 -7.56 36.45 17.05
C PRO A 241 -6.84 37.69 16.52
N GLU A 242 -5.61 37.89 16.99
CA GLU A 242 -4.69 38.93 16.54
C GLU A 242 -3.83 38.48 15.35
N PRO A 243 -3.43 39.39 14.44
CA PRO A 243 -2.81 39.05 13.16
C PRO A 243 -1.33 38.64 13.20
N GLN A 244 -0.69 38.53 14.37
CA GLN A 244 0.71 38.11 14.50
C GLN A 244 0.86 37.02 15.57
N THR A 245 0.57 35.78 15.17
CA THR A 245 0.77 34.62 16.05
C THR A 245 2.18 34.04 15.85
N LYS A 246 2.73 33.42 16.89
CA LYS A 246 3.99 32.68 16.81
C LYS A 246 3.74 31.32 16.15
N CYS A 247 4.60 30.90 15.23
CA CYS A 247 4.56 29.55 14.65
C CYS A 247 5.70 28.70 15.23
N SER A 248 5.39 27.52 15.76
CA SER A 248 6.37 26.61 16.36
C SER A 248 6.35 25.24 15.67
N PHE A 249 7.52 24.69 15.38
CA PHE A 249 7.67 23.38 14.74
C PHE A 249 8.05 22.32 15.78
N ILE A 250 7.18 21.33 15.99
CA ILE A 250 7.29 20.29 17.02
C ILE A 250 7.73 18.98 16.38
N HIS A 251 8.89 18.47 16.80
CA HIS A 251 9.49 17.25 16.25
C HIS A 251 10.11 16.34 17.33
N ASN A 252 10.00 16.69 18.60
CA ASN A 252 10.47 15.89 19.73
C ASN A 252 9.37 15.73 20.79
N LEU A 253 9.53 14.73 21.66
CA LEU A 253 8.53 14.37 22.67
C LEU A 253 8.33 15.46 23.72
N GLU A 254 9.40 16.16 24.12
CA GLU A 254 9.34 17.20 25.16
C GLU A 254 8.44 18.36 24.71
N ASP A 255 8.63 18.84 23.48
CA ASP A 255 7.81 19.89 22.88
C ASP A 255 6.36 19.43 22.68
N LEU A 256 6.13 18.15 22.35
CA LEU A 256 4.78 17.60 22.21
C LEU A 256 4.04 17.52 23.56
N VAL A 257 4.73 17.13 24.64
CA VAL A 257 4.19 17.13 26.00
C VAL A 257 3.89 18.55 26.46
N ALA A 258 4.79 19.50 26.18
CA ALA A 258 4.59 20.91 26.49
C ALA A 258 3.38 21.50 25.74
N LEU A 259 3.21 21.14 24.47
CA LEU A 259 2.03 21.50 23.68
C LEU A 259 0.75 20.91 24.29
N ASN A 260 0.73 19.60 24.60
CA ASN A 260 -0.45 18.95 25.18
C ASN A 260 -0.87 19.62 26.51
N GLY A 261 0.10 19.88 27.40
CA GLY A 261 -0.15 20.58 28.66
C GLY A 261 -0.66 22.02 28.49
N LYS A 262 -0.38 22.66 27.35
CA LYS A 262 -0.98 23.94 26.95
C LYS A 262 -2.40 23.75 26.45
N LEU A 263 -2.63 22.80 25.54
CA LEU A 263 -3.94 22.52 24.95
C LEU A 263 -4.98 22.15 26.02
N CYS A 264 -4.61 21.36 27.04
CA CYS A 264 -5.49 21.01 28.15
C CYS A 264 -5.99 22.21 28.99
N LYS A 265 -5.40 23.40 28.85
CA LYS A 265 -5.81 24.62 29.56
C LYS A 265 -6.66 25.54 28.69
N LEU A 266 -6.79 25.23 27.41
CA LEU A 266 -7.56 26.02 26.46
C LEU A 266 -9.01 25.55 26.42
N SER A 267 -9.87 26.43 25.96
CA SER A 267 -11.28 26.12 25.73
C SER A 267 -11.55 25.63 24.32
N GLU A 268 -10.73 26.01 23.34
CA GLU A 268 -10.82 25.52 21.98
C GLU A 268 -9.47 25.60 21.25
N PHE A 269 -9.31 24.73 20.25
CA PHE A 269 -8.21 24.80 19.30
C PHE A 269 -8.63 24.21 17.95
N ALA A 270 -7.99 24.67 16.88
CA ALA A 270 -8.19 24.20 15.51
C ALA A 270 -7.19 23.10 15.16
N VAL A 271 -7.58 22.15 14.32
CA VAL A 271 -6.75 21.03 13.89
C VAL A 271 -6.95 20.75 12.41
N ASP A 272 -5.87 20.38 11.74
CA ASP A 272 -5.85 19.84 10.38
C ASP A 272 -4.72 18.80 10.23
N LEU A 273 -4.74 17.99 9.16
CA LEU A 273 -3.74 16.97 8.88
C LEU A 273 -3.30 16.96 7.42
N GLU A 274 -2.03 16.64 7.19
CA GLU A 274 -1.52 16.37 5.85
C GLU A 274 -1.25 14.88 5.65
N HIS A 275 -1.77 14.34 4.56
CA HIS A 275 -1.78 12.92 4.29
C HIS A 275 -1.08 12.56 2.98
N HIS A 276 -0.37 11.43 2.98
CA HIS A 276 0.26 10.85 1.80
C HIS A 276 -0.18 9.42 1.58
N SER A 277 -0.70 9.11 0.39
CA SER A 277 -1.18 7.76 0.04
C SER A 277 -0.45 7.12 -1.13
N TYR A 278 0.40 7.84 -1.88
CA TYR A 278 0.98 7.27 -3.10
C TYR A 278 2.06 6.23 -2.82
N ARG A 279 2.85 6.43 -1.76
CA ARG A 279 3.95 5.55 -1.32
C ARG A 279 3.69 4.88 0.03
N SER A 280 2.44 4.51 0.25
CA SER A 280 1.96 3.71 1.39
C SER A 280 0.69 2.98 0.97
N PHE A 281 0.46 1.78 1.50
CA PHE A 281 -0.73 0.99 1.16
C PHE A 281 -2.00 1.58 1.80
N LEU A 282 -2.00 1.74 3.12
CA LEU A 282 -3.13 2.31 3.87
C LEU A 282 -3.12 3.84 3.87
N GLY A 283 -2.01 4.46 3.50
CA GLY A 283 -1.74 5.88 3.65
C GLY A 283 -1.02 6.20 4.96
N ILE A 284 -0.38 7.37 5.00
CA ILE A 284 0.33 7.87 6.17
C ILE A 284 0.03 9.35 6.39
N THR A 285 -0.28 9.72 7.62
CA THR A 285 -0.30 11.12 8.04
C THR A 285 1.13 11.61 8.24
N CYS A 286 1.46 12.73 7.60
CA CYS A 286 2.81 13.29 7.49
C CYS A 286 3.00 14.56 8.33
N LEU A 287 1.92 15.28 8.60
CA LEU A 287 1.93 16.52 9.37
C LEU A 287 0.60 16.66 10.11
N MET A 288 0.63 17.31 11.26
CA MET A 288 -0.57 17.77 11.97
C MET A 288 -0.38 19.23 12.31
N GLN A 289 -1.42 20.02 12.05
CA GLN A 289 -1.44 21.43 12.33
C GLN A 289 -2.40 21.67 13.49
N ILE A 290 -1.97 22.49 14.44
CA ILE A 290 -2.82 22.92 15.55
C ILE A 290 -2.71 24.42 15.69
N SER A 291 -3.84 25.12 15.70
CA SER A 291 -3.88 26.55 15.99
C SER A 291 -4.67 26.82 17.25
N THR A 292 -4.09 27.64 18.10
CA THR A 292 -4.74 28.24 19.26
C THR A 292 -5.14 29.67 18.89
N ARG A 293 -5.70 30.43 19.84
CA ARG A 293 -6.01 31.85 19.59
C ARG A 293 -4.76 32.71 19.39
N ASP A 294 -3.62 32.28 19.95
CA ASP A 294 -2.39 33.09 20.05
C ASP A 294 -1.21 32.51 19.27
N GLU A 295 -1.21 31.19 18.99
CA GLU A 295 -0.06 30.46 18.46
C GLU A 295 -0.47 29.35 17.49
N ASP A 296 0.38 29.09 16.50
CA ASP A 296 0.25 28.00 15.54
C ASP A 296 1.36 26.97 15.74
N PHE A 297 1.01 25.69 15.60
CA PHE A 297 1.89 24.56 15.80
C PHE A 297 1.86 23.66 14.57
N ILE A 298 3.04 23.28 14.11
CA ILE A 298 3.21 22.30 13.05
C ILE A 298 3.96 21.12 13.64
N ILE A 299 3.32 19.96 13.66
CA ILE A 299 3.79 18.75 14.34
C ILE A 299 4.24 17.73 13.30
N ASP A 300 5.49 17.29 13.40
CA ASP A 300 6.04 16.22 12.57
C ASP A 300 5.55 14.86 13.05
N THR A 301 4.45 14.39 12.46
CA THR A 301 3.83 13.12 12.83
C THR A 301 4.56 11.90 12.29
N LEU A 302 5.55 12.07 11.40
CA LEU A 302 6.41 10.97 10.96
C LEU A 302 7.44 10.63 12.05
N GLU A 303 8.05 11.65 12.66
CA GLU A 303 9.03 11.48 13.74
C GLU A 303 8.33 11.10 15.07
N LEU A 304 7.19 11.74 15.36
CA LEU A 304 6.48 11.57 16.63
C LEU A 304 5.40 10.48 16.62
N ARG A 305 5.34 9.65 15.58
CA ARG A 305 4.26 8.69 15.34
C ARG A 305 3.87 7.85 16.57
N SER A 306 4.84 7.33 17.31
CA SER A 306 4.59 6.48 18.50
C SER A 306 4.14 7.25 19.73
N GLU A 307 4.33 8.58 19.75
CA GLU A 307 4.09 9.43 20.91
C GLU A 307 2.82 10.28 20.78
N MET A 308 2.27 10.41 19.57
CA MET A 308 1.07 11.21 19.29
C MET A 308 -0.16 10.85 20.14
N TYR A 309 -0.21 9.64 20.71
CA TYR A 309 -1.32 9.19 21.57
C TYR A 309 -1.53 10.09 22.80
N ILE A 310 -0.51 10.83 23.25
CA ILE A 310 -0.61 11.73 24.41
C ILE A 310 -1.62 12.86 24.18
N LEU A 311 -1.84 13.24 22.91
CA LEU A 311 -2.82 14.26 22.56
C LEU A 311 -4.26 13.84 22.86
N ASN A 312 -4.52 12.55 23.14
CA ASN A 312 -5.84 12.13 23.61
C ASN A 312 -6.28 12.88 24.87
N GLU A 313 -5.36 13.34 25.73
CA GLU A 313 -5.72 14.12 26.92
C GLU A 313 -6.49 15.40 26.56
N ALA A 314 -6.05 16.16 25.57
CA ALA A 314 -6.77 17.35 25.10
C ALA A 314 -7.86 17.02 24.06
N PHE A 315 -7.59 16.09 23.14
CA PHE A 315 -8.49 15.76 22.03
C PHE A 315 -9.77 15.06 22.50
N THR A 316 -9.73 14.36 23.64
CA THR A 316 -10.90 13.65 24.20
C THR A 316 -11.51 14.36 25.40
N ASP A 317 -10.96 15.50 25.82
CA ASP A 317 -11.57 16.32 26.86
C ASP A 317 -12.87 16.95 26.34
N PRO A 318 -14.04 16.62 26.92
CA PRO A 318 -15.31 17.17 26.48
C PRO A 318 -15.44 18.68 26.74
N ALA A 319 -14.66 19.26 27.65
CA ALA A 319 -14.69 20.69 27.94
C ALA A 319 -14.04 21.54 26.84
N ILE A 320 -13.20 20.93 26.00
CA ILE A 320 -12.41 21.63 24.98
C ILE A 320 -13.01 21.38 23.60
N VAL A 321 -13.31 22.43 22.83
CA VAL A 321 -13.82 22.29 21.47
C VAL A 321 -12.66 22.10 20.49
N LYS A 322 -12.72 21.02 19.70
CA LYS A 322 -11.79 20.78 18.60
C LYS A 322 -12.44 21.21 17.29
N VAL A 323 -11.88 22.21 16.64
CA VAL A 323 -12.43 22.76 15.38
C VAL A 323 -11.68 22.16 14.19
N PHE A 324 -12.43 21.60 13.24
CA PHE A 324 -11.89 21.07 11.99
C PHE A 324 -12.67 21.64 10.78
N HIS A 325 -12.17 21.37 9.57
CA HIS A 325 -12.89 21.62 8.33
C HIS A 325 -12.95 20.36 7.46
N GLY A 326 -14.09 19.67 7.46
CA GLY A 326 -14.25 18.45 6.67
C GLY A 326 -13.48 17.26 7.25
N ALA A 327 -13.66 17.00 8.54
CA ALA A 327 -12.84 16.08 9.34
C ALA A 327 -13.05 14.58 9.01
N ASP A 328 -13.87 14.27 8.00
CA ASP A 328 -14.30 12.90 7.69
C ASP A 328 -13.12 11.93 7.51
N SER A 329 -12.05 12.36 6.84
CA SER A 329 -10.84 11.54 6.65
C SER A 329 -9.87 11.67 7.82
N ASP A 330 -9.81 12.84 8.45
CA ASP A 330 -8.89 13.10 9.56
C ASP A 330 -9.19 12.21 10.76
N ILE A 331 -10.47 12.05 11.09
CA ILE A 331 -10.89 11.15 12.18
C ILE A 331 -10.43 9.71 11.92
N GLU A 332 -10.51 9.22 10.68
CA GLU A 332 -10.02 7.88 10.34
C GLU A 332 -8.49 7.79 10.44
N TRP A 333 -7.78 8.81 9.96
CA TRP A 333 -6.32 8.84 9.97
C TRP A 333 -5.75 8.94 11.39
N LEU A 334 -6.34 9.76 12.26
CA LEU A 334 -5.95 9.87 13.68
C LEU A 334 -6.02 8.51 14.38
N GLN A 335 -7.08 7.75 14.14
CA GLN A 335 -7.27 6.42 14.70
C GLN A 335 -6.26 5.42 14.11
N ARG A 336 -6.18 5.36 12.78
CA ARG A 336 -5.32 4.43 12.03
C ARG A 336 -3.86 4.60 12.44
N ASP A 337 -3.38 5.83 12.49
CA ASP A 337 -1.96 6.11 12.61
C ASP A 337 -1.50 6.21 14.05
N PHE A 338 -2.25 6.93 14.89
CA PHE A 338 -1.81 7.35 16.22
C PHE A 338 -2.65 6.77 17.37
N GLY A 339 -3.83 6.22 17.08
CA GLY A 339 -4.80 5.86 18.13
C GLY A 339 -5.33 7.08 18.87
N VAL A 340 -5.45 8.21 18.17
CA VAL A 340 -6.03 9.45 18.69
C VAL A 340 -7.50 9.52 18.31
N TYR A 341 -8.33 9.96 19.26
CA TYR A 341 -9.78 10.11 19.12
C TYR A 341 -10.18 11.54 19.46
N VAL A 342 -11.31 11.99 18.92
CA VAL A 342 -11.85 13.33 19.17
C VAL A 342 -13.18 13.22 19.90
N VAL A 343 -13.36 14.03 20.93
CA VAL A 343 -14.64 14.24 21.64
C VAL A 343 -14.90 15.74 21.66
N ASN A 344 -16.12 16.21 21.44
CA ASN A 344 -16.43 17.65 21.25
C ASN A 344 -15.76 18.26 20.01
N LEU A 345 -16.07 17.66 18.86
CA LEU A 345 -15.70 18.13 17.52
C LEU A 345 -16.72 19.17 17.02
N PHE A 346 -16.23 20.27 16.45
CA PHE A 346 -17.02 21.17 15.60
C PHE A 346 -16.45 21.21 14.19
N ASP A 347 -17.24 20.77 13.21
CA ASP A 347 -16.85 20.78 11.81
C ASP A 347 -17.43 21.99 11.06
N THR A 348 -16.55 22.90 10.63
CA THR A 348 -16.92 24.10 9.86
C THR A 348 -17.46 23.78 8.46
N HIS A 349 -17.09 22.65 7.85
CA HIS A 349 -17.70 22.19 6.60
C HIS A 349 -19.18 21.84 6.83
N GLN A 350 -19.53 21.16 7.93
CA GLN A 350 -20.93 20.89 8.28
C GLN A 350 -21.69 22.17 8.62
N ALA A 351 -21.05 23.11 9.33
CA ALA A 351 -21.61 24.43 9.59
C ALA A 351 -21.93 25.18 8.28
N SER A 352 -21.05 25.10 7.27
CA SER A 352 -21.24 25.80 5.99
C SER A 352 -22.45 25.26 5.22
N ARG A 353 -22.72 23.96 5.34
CA ARG A 353 -23.90 23.31 4.76
C ARG A 353 -25.17 23.68 5.51
N ALA A 354 -25.11 23.78 6.84
CA ALA A 354 -26.24 24.22 7.65
C ALA A 354 -26.62 25.69 7.37
N LEU A 355 -25.64 26.56 7.14
CA LEU A 355 -25.83 27.95 6.71
C LEU A 355 -26.19 28.11 5.22
N ASN A 356 -26.23 27.02 4.46
CA ASN A 356 -26.52 27.01 3.03
C ASN A 356 -25.63 27.99 2.22
N LEU A 357 -24.33 28.04 2.55
CA LEU A 357 -23.36 28.87 1.82
C LEU A 357 -23.19 28.36 0.39
N ALA A 358 -22.80 29.26 -0.53
CA ALA A 358 -22.67 28.95 -1.95
C ALA A 358 -21.62 27.86 -2.25
N ARG A 359 -20.55 27.79 -1.44
CA ARG A 359 -19.53 26.73 -1.48
C ARG A 359 -19.14 26.35 -0.06
N HIS A 360 -18.64 25.12 0.10
CA HIS A 360 -18.36 24.53 1.40
C HIS A 360 -16.86 24.31 1.66
N SER A 361 -15.98 24.62 0.70
CA SER A 361 -14.53 24.44 0.83
C SER A 361 -13.88 25.47 1.77
N LEU A 362 -12.79 25.10 2.44
CA LEU A 362 -12.05 25.99 3.33
C LEU A 362 -11.60 27.28 2.63
N ASP A 363 -11.08 27.17 1.41
CA ASP A 363 -10.74 28.31 0.53
C ASP A 363 -11.87 29.34 0.41
N HIS A 364 -13.11 28.85 0.29
CA HIS A 364 -14.28 29.74 0.21
C HIS A 364 -14.56 30.41 1.56
N LEU A 365 -14.41 29.69 2.68
CA LEU A 365 -14.61 30.26 4.02
C LEU A 365 -13.53 31.29 4.37
N LEU A 366 -12.27 31.01 4.02
CA LEU A 366 -11.15 31.93 4.14
C LEU A 366 -11.41 33.22 3.35
N LYS A 367 -11.84 33.09 2.10
CA LYS A 367 -12.16 34.27 1.27
C LYS A 367 -13.37 35.03 1.79
N HIS A 368 -14.42 34.32 2.19
CA HIS A 368 -15.69 34.93 2.62
C HIS A 368 -15.57 35.65 3.96
N PHE A 369 -14.93 35.04 4.96
CA PHE A 369 -14.87 35.57 6.32
C PHE A 369 -13.61 36.40 6.60
N CYS A 370 -12.48 36.02 6.00
CA CYS A 370 -11.18 36.61 6.30
C CYS A 370 -10.63 37.46 5.14
N ASN A 371 -11.25 37.40 3.94
CA ASN A 371 -10.74 37.99 2.71
C ASN A 371 -9.32 37.52 2.35
N VAL A 372 -8.99 36.28 2.68
CA VAL A 372 -7.70 35.62 2.38
C VAL A 372 -7.88 34.68 1.19
N ASP A 373 -6.94 34.69 0.25
CA ASP A 373 -6.90 33.75 -0.88
C ASP A 373 -6.02 32.55 -0.51
N SER A 374 -6.54 31.32 -0.68
CA SER A 374 -5.78 30.11 -0.37
C SER A 374 -4.91 29.65 -1.55
N ASP A 375 -3.71 29.18 -1.25
CA ASP A 375 -2.73 28.79 -2.25
C ASP A 375 -2.75 27.29 -2.52
N LYS A 376 -3.50 26.83 -3.52
CA LYS A 376 -3.71 25.40 -3.80
C LYS A 376 -2.48 24.65 -4.35
N ARG A 377 -1.30 25.28 -4.40
CA ARG A 377 -0.09 24.69 -4.99
C ARG A 377 0.35 23.39 -4.30
N TYR A 378 0.11 23.25 -3.00
CA TYR A 378 0.66 22.17 -2.18
C TYR A 378 -0.31 21.05 -1.81
N GLN A 379 -1.59 21.12 -2.23
CA GLN A 379 -2.62 20.13 -1.89
C GLN A 379 -2.29 18.69 -2.33
N LEU A 380 -1.53 18.52 -3.42
CA LEU A 380 -1.09 17.20 -3.92
C LEU A 380 0.43 17.02 -3.79
N ALA A 381 1.09 17.83 -2.96
CA ALA A 381 2.52 17.74 -2.73
C ALA A 381 2.90 16.49 -1.93
N ASP A 382 4.17 16.10 -2.01
CA ASP A 382 4.71 15.03 -1.18
C ASP A 382 5.09 15.57 0.20
N TRP A 383 4.16 15.49 1.15
CA TRP A 383 4.34 15.94 2.53
C TRP A 383 5.37 15.16 3.36
N ARG A 384 6.01 14.15 2.76
CA ARG A 384 7.13 13.41 3.37
C ARG A 384 8.48 14.12 3.21
N ILE A 385 8.55 15.20 2.43
CA ILE A 385 9.79 15.96 2.22
C ILE A 385 10.28 16.53 3.56
N ARG A 386 11.59 16.37 3.83
CA ARG A 386 12.27 16.97 4.99
C ARG A 386 13.65 17.52 4.58
N PRO A 387 14.08 18.69 5.07
CA PRO A 387 13.28 19.65 5.85
C PRO A 387 12.11 20.21 5.02
N LEU A 388 11.03 20.65 5.69
CA LEU A 388 9.89 21.25 5.02
C LEU A 388 10.26 22.64 4.49
N PRO A 389 10.03 22.96 3.21
CA PRO A 389 10.21 24.30 2.68
C PRO A 389 9.29 25.31 3.38
N ASP A 390 9.76 26.55 3.56
CA ASP A 390 8.98 27.62 4.22
C ASP A 390 7.61 27.86 3.57
N GLU A 391 7.50 27.70 2.24
CA GLU A 391 6.23 27.80 1.53
C GLU A 391 5.22 26.72 1.95
N MET A 392 5.69 25.49 2.20
CA MET A 392 4.83 24.40 2.69
C MET A 392 4.46 24.61 4.16
N VAL A 393 5.36 25.17 4.97
CA VAL A 393 5.10 25.54 6.37
C VAL A 393 4.01 26.62 6.43
N GLN A 394 4.10 27.66 5.57
CA GLN A 394 3.08 28.71 5.49
C GLN A 394 1.74 28.19 4.99
N TYR A 395 1.74 27.30 3.99
CA TYR A 395 0.52 26.63 3.53
C TYR A 395 -0.12 25.85 4.66
N ALA A 396 0.61 24.93 5.29
CA ALA A 396 0.12 24.10 6.39
C ALA A 396 -0.45 24.97 7.52
N ARG A 397 0.26 26.03 7.91
CA ARG A 397 -0.20 26.97 8.92
C ARG A 397 -1.54 27.61 8.56
N SER A 398 -1.75 27.96 7.29
CA SER A 398 -2.93 28.70 6.84
C SER A 398 -4.24 27.91 6.99
N ASP A 399 -4.18 26.57 6.97
CA ASP A 399 -5.36 25.71 7.07
C ASP A 399 -6.01 25.77 8.47
N THR A 400 -5.22 25.93 9.54
CA THR A 400 -5.74 26.04 10.92
C THR A 400 -5.77 27.47 11.47
N HIS A 401 -4.88 28.34 11.02
CA HIS A 401 -4.66 29.68 11.61
C HIS A 401 -5.95 30.52 11.70
N TYR A 402 -6.78 30.51 10.66
CA TYR A 402 -8.03 31.28 10.62
C TYR A 402 -9.26 30.51 11.12
N LEU A 403 -9.11 29.23 11.41
CA LEU A 403 -10.25 28.33 11.56
C LEU A 403 -11.06 28.62 12.83
N LEU A 404 -10.41 29.07 13.91
CA LEU A 404 -11.09 29.50 15.14
C LEU A 404 -11.91 30.77 14.95
N TYR A 405 -11.45 31.71 14.12
CA TYR A 405 -12.23 32.90 13.78
C TYR A 405 -13.43 32.55 12.90
N ILE A 406 -13.24 31.65 11.94
CA ILE A 406 -14.34 31.12 11.10
C ILE A 406 -15.37 30.43 11.99
N TYR A 407 -14.93 29.61 12.94
CA TYR A 407 -15.78 28.98 13.95
C TYR A 407 -16.67 30.00 14.68
N ASP A 408 -16.10 31.09 15.21
CA ASP A 408 -16.90 32.12 15.89
C ASP A 408 -17.92 32.77 14.96
N ARG A 409 -17.49 33.15 13.75
CA ARG A 409 -18.37 33.80 12.76
C ARG A 409 -19.52 32.90 12.36
N MET A 410 -19.25 31.62 12.14
CA MET A 410 -20.27 30.65 11.77
C MET A 410 -21.22 30.37 12.93
N ARG A 411 -20.73 30.29 14.17
CA ARG A 411 -21.59 30.16 15.37
C ARG A 411 -22.56 31.32 15.50
N LEU A 412 -22.06 32.55 15.36
CA LEU A 412 -22.90 33.76 15.39
C LEU A 412 -23.96 33.71 14.28
N GLN A 413 -23.56 33.42 13.04
CA GLN A 413 -24.50 33.32 11.93
C GLN A 413 -25.53 32.19 12.11
N LEU A 414 -25.16 31.05 12.69
CA LEU A 414 -26.07 29.93 12.96
C LEU A 414 -27.13 30.30 13.99
N LEU A 415 -26.78 31.11 14.99
CA LEU A 415 -27.71 31.63 15.98
C LEU A 415 -28.64 32.69 15.36
N ASP A 416 -28.08 33.63 14.58
CA ASP A 416 -28.84 34.69 13.92
C ASP A 416 -29.85 34.12 12.91
N PHE A 417 -29.45 33.11 12.13
CA PHE A 417 -30.30 32.48 11.12
C PHE A 417 -31.55 31.81 11.72
N ASN A 418 -31.49 31.42 12.99
CA ASN A 418 -32.56 30.73 13.69
C ASN A 418 -33.22 31.61 14.77
N HIS A 419 -33.18 32.94 14.62
CA HIS A 419 -33.77 33.92 15.55
C HIS A 419 -33.29 33.74 17.01
N GLY A 420 -32.02 33.38 17.21
CA GLY A 420 -31.42 33.17 18.53
C GLY A 420 -31.68 31.78 19.13
N GLN A 421 -32.37 30.87 18.43
CA GLN A 421 -32.61 29.51 18.91
C GLN A 421 -31.42 28.58 18.59
N PRO A 422 -30.92 27.78 19.54
CA PRO A 422 -29.73 26.95 19.35
C PRO A 422 -29.94 25.72 18.47
N GLY A 423 -31.15 25.47 17.93
CA GLY A 423 -31.48 24.25 17.20
C GLY A 423 -30.58 23.94 15.99
N LEU A 424 -30.28 24.95 15.16
CA LEU A 424 -29.39 24.77 14.00
C LEU A 424 -27.93 24.52 14.43
N LEU A 425 -27.50 25.22 15.48
CA LEU A 425 -26.18 25.05 16.09
C LEU A 425 -26.01 23.62 16.63
N GLN A 426 -26.99 23.13 17.38
CA GLN A 426 -27.04 21.77 17.89
C GLN A 426 -27.03 20.74 16.76
N SER A 427 -27.70 21.01 15.64
CA SER A 427 -27.68 20.13 14.46
C SER A 427 -26.27 19.99 13.88
N VAL A 428 -25.47 21.06 13.84
CA VAL A 428 -24.08 21.02 13.40
C VAL A 428 -23.23 20.20 14.36
N TRP A 429 -23.40 20.39 15.67
CA TRP A 429 -22.71 19.58 16.67
C TRP A 429 -23.09 18.10 16.59
N ASN A 430 -24.36 17.78 16.39
CA ASN A 430 -24.81 16.39 16.23
C ASN A 430 -24.18 15.74 14.98
N LYS A 431 -24.11 16.46 13.86
CA LYS A 431 -23.40 15.95 12.66
C LYS A 431 -21.89 15.81 12.88
N SER A 432 -21.29 16.75 13.62
CA SER A 432 -19.88 16.69 13.97
C SER A 432 -19.60 15.52 14.92
N LYS A 433 -20.51 15.25 15.85
CA LYS A 433 -20.52 14.07 16.71
C LYS A 433 -20.55 12.78 15.88
N ASP A 434 -21.43 12.69 14.88
CA ASP A 434 -21.48 11.52 13.97
C ASP A 434 -20.16 11.31 13.21
N ILE A 435 -19.49 12.40 12.81
CA ILE A 435 -18.15 12.34 12.19
C ILE A 435 -17.12 11.81 13.19
N SER A 436 -17.16 12.31 14.44
CA SER A 436 -16.28 11.86 15.53
C SER A 436 -16.44 10.38 15.85
N LEU A 437 -17.63 9.81 15.63
CA LEU A 437 -17.95 8.39 15.85
C LEU A 437 -17.52 7.47 14.68
N LYS A 438 -17.06 8.03 13.56
CA LYS A 438 -16.57 7.22 12.45
C LYS A 438 -15.43 6.32 12.91
N LYS A 439 -15.44 5.09 12.42
CA LYS A 439 -14.43 4.08 12.70
C LYS A 439 -13.61 3.84 11.47
N TYR A 440 -12.30 3.87 11.62
CA TYR A 440 -11.43 3.39 10.55
C TYR A 440 -11.63 1.88 10.34
N LEU A 441 -11.87 1.50 9.09
CA LEU A 441 -11.95 0.10 8.64
C LEU A 441 -10.88 -0.13 7.57
N LYS A 442 -10.03 -1.14 7.77
CA LYS A 442 -9.04 -1.54 6.77
C LYS A 442 -9.75 -2.00 5.48
N PRO A 443 -9.20 -1.69 4.30
CA PRO A 443 -9.67 -2.27 3.05
C PRO A 443 -9.36 -3.78 3.03
N ILE A 444 -10.40 -4.60 3.01
CA ILE A 444 -10.30 -6.07 3.01
C ILE A 444 -10.27 -6.56 1.56
N PHE A 445 -9.28 -7.40 1.25
CA PHE A 445 -9.23 -8.11 -0.03
C PHE A 445 -10.19 -9.31 0.01
N THR A 446 -11.09 -9.37 -0.96
CA THR A 446 -11.98 -10.51 -1.19
C THR A 446 -11.74 -11.09 -2.58
N GLU A 447 -12.04 -12.38 -2.77
CA GLU A 447 -11.89 -13.02 -4.08
C GLU A 447 -12.67 -12.30 -5.17
N ASP A 448 -13.80 -11.68 -4.84
CA ASP A 448 -14.67 -10.93 -5.77
C ASP A 448 -14.32 -9.44 -5.90
N SER A 449 -13.32 -8.93 -5.18
CA SER A 449 -12.95 -7.51 -5.18
C SER A 449 -12.62 -6.98 -6.58
N TYR A 450 -12.06 -7.83 -7.46
CA TYR A 450 -11.75 -7.45 -8.84
C TYR A 450 -13.01 -7.16 -9.67
N LEU A 451 -14.16 -7.74 -9.32
CA LEU A 451 -15.42 -7.55 -10.07
C LEU A 451 -15.92 -6.12 -9.99
N GLU A 452 -15.74 -5.43 -8.85
CA GLU A 452 -16.11 -4.02 -8.73
C GLU A 452 -15.31 -3.14 -9.69
N LEU A 453 -14.00 -3.41 -9.77
CA LEU A 453 -13.11 -2.71 -10.69
C LEU A 453 -13.48 -3.00 -12.16
N GLN A 454 -13.81 -4.26 -12.47
CA GLN A 454 -14.28 -4.67 -13.79
C GLN A 454 -15.58 -3.95 -14.18
N ARG A 455 -16.58 -3.91 -13.27
CA ARG A 455 -17.86 -3.22 -13.49
C ARG A 455 -17.66 -1.73 -13.76
N LYS A 456 -16.78 -1.07 -13.00
CA LYS A 456 -16.43 0.36 -13.20
C LYS A 456 -15.83 0.62 -14.59
N GLN A 457 -15.02 -0.32 -15.09
CA GLN A 457 -14.34 -0.19 -16.39
C GLN A 457 -15.22 -0.55 -17.59
N LYS A 458 -16.41 -1.16 -17.37
CA LYS A 458 -17.38 -1.55 -18.41
C LYS A 458 -16.77 -2.38 -19.57
N LYS A 459 -15.70 -3.14 -19.30
CA LYS A 459 -15.04 -4.00 -20.29
C LYS A 459 -15.46 -5.46 -20.11
N SER A 460 -15.73 -6.13 -21.23
CA SER A 460 -15.97 -7.58 -21.26
C SER A 460 -14.66 -8.33 -21.52
N PHE A 461 -14.27 -9.19 -20.59
CA PHE A 461 -13.10 -10.07 -20.75
C PHE A 461 -13.54 -11.47 -21.17
N ASN A 462 -12.71 -12.15 -21.96
CA ASN A 462 -12.84 -13.60 -22.18
C ASN A 462 -12.38 -14.37 -20.91
N THR A 463 -12.55 -15.70 -20.87
CA THR A 463 -12.18 -16.51 -19.71
C THR A 463 -10.69 -16.35 -19.33
N GLN A 464 -9.79 -16.37 -20.31
CA GLN A 464 -8.34 -16.23 -20.08
C GLN A 464 -7.97 -14.83 -19.57
N GLN A 465 -8.52 -13.79 -20.19
CA GLN A 465 -8.31 -12.39 -19.83
C GLN A 465 -8.87 -12.08 -18.44
N LEU A 466 -10.02 -12.67 -18.08
CA LEU A 466 -10.60 -12.52 -16.74
C LEU A 466 -9.75 -13.20 -15.68
N THR A 467 -9.24 -14.41 -15.97
CA THR A 467 -8.30 -15.11 -15.09
C THR A 467 -7.02 -14.31 -14.92
N ALA A 468 -6.44 -13.79 -16.01
CA ALA A 468 -5.26 -12.92 -15.96
C ALA A 468 -5.52 -11.69 -15.09
N PHE A 469 -6.66 -11.02 -15.30
CA PHE A 469 -7.04 -9.85 -14.52
C PHE A 469 -7.19 -10.17 -13.02
N ARG A 470 -7.83 -11.29 -12.68
CA ARG A 470 -7.98 -11.76 -11.29
C ARG A 470 -6.62 -12.04 -10.64
N LEU A 471 -5.74 -12.78 -11.32
CA LEU A 471 -4.41 -13.12 -10.83
C LEU A 471 -3.53 -11.87 -10.65
N LEU A 472 -3.53 -10.96 -11.63
CA LEU A 472 -2.81 -9.68 -11.54
C LEU A 472 -3.36 -8.78 -10.44
N PHE A 473 -4.68 -8.79 -10.22
CA PHE A 473 -5.31 -8.02 -9.15
C PHE A 473 -4.89 -8.54 -7.77
N ALA A 474 -4.92 -9.87 -7.58
CA ALA A 474 -4.46 -10.51 -6.35
C ALA A 474 -2.96 -10.29 -6.10
N TRP A 475 -2.13 -10.46 -7.14
CA TRP A 475 -0.69 -10.18 -7.08
C TRP A 475 -0.41 -8.73 -6.69
N ARG A 476 -1.11 -7.77 -7.30
CA ARG A 476 -0.93 -6.35 -7.01
C ARG A 476 -1.27 -6.04 -5.56
N ASP A 477 -2.37 -6.59 -5.04
CA ASP A 477 -2.77 -6.38 -3.64
C ASP A 477 -1.77 -6.99 -2.66
N LYS A 478 -1.36 -8.25 -2.91
CA LYS A 478 -0.33 -8.94 -2.12
C LYS A 478 0.97 -8.14 -2.05
N LEU A 479 1.48 -7.70 -3.20
CA LEU A 479 2.74 -6.95 -3.25
C LEU A 479 2.60 -5.55 -2.64
N ALA A 480 1.47 -4.87 -2.87
CA ALA A 480 1.19 -3.55 -2.27
C ALA A 480 1.20 -3.62 -0.73
N ARG A 481 0.62 -4.67 -0.14
CA ARG A 481 0.65 -4.90 1.31
C ARG A 481 2.04 -5.22 1.83
N GLN A 482 2.76 -6.13 1.16
CA GLN A 482 4.10 -6.58 1.55
C GLN A 482 5.12 -5.43 1.54
N GLU A 483 5.11 -4.64 0.47
CA GLU A 483 6.04 -3.53 0.29
C GLU A 483 5.55 -2.23 0.97
N ASP A 484 4.34 -2.18 1.52
CA ASP A 484 3.67 -0.95 1.98
C ASP A 484 3.70 0.17 0.92
N GLU A 485 3.15 -0.15 -0.26
CA GLU A 485 3.07 0.76 -1.39
C GLU A 485 1.62 0.85 -1.90
N SER A 486 1.26 1.96 -2.54
CA SER A 486 -0.09 2.06 -3.11
C SER A 486 -0.27 1.12 -4.31
N THR A 487 -1.50 0.65 -4.53
CA THR A 487 -1.81 -0.15 -5.72
C THR A 487 -1.48 0.61 -7.02
N GLY A 488 -1.60 1.94 -7.02
CA GLY A 488 -1.22 2.78 -8.15
C GLY A 488 0.29 2.85 -8.40
N TYR A 489 1.11 2.79 -7.35
CA TYR A 489 2.56 2.73 -7.47
C TYR A 489 3.05 1.35 -7.93
N VAL A 490 2.44 0.27 -7.41
CA VAL A 490 2.75 -1.10 -7.81
C VAL A 490 2.43 -1.33 -9.28
N MET A 491 1.15 -1.17 -9.66
CA MET A 491 0.72 -1.31 -11.04
C MET A 491 -0.58 -0.52 -11.29
N PRO A 492 -0.51 0.59 -12.05
CA PRO A 492 -1.69 1.37 -12.40
C PRO A 492 -2.78 0.52 -13.07
N THR A 493 -4.04 0.78 -12.72
CA THR A 493 -5.19 0.02 -13.22
C THR A 493 -5.24 -0.09 -14.74
N HIS A 494 -4.92 0.98 -15.47
CA HIS A 494 -4.94 0.94 -16.94
C HIS A 494 -3.87 0.00 -17.53
N MET A 495 -2.71 -0.14 -16.87
CA MET A 495 -1.66 -1.07 -17.31
C MET A 495 -2.05 -2.51 -17.03
N MET A 496 -2.61 -2.79 -15.85
CA MET A 496 -3.14 -4.12 -15.51
C MET A 496 -4.18 -4.59 -16.53
N ILE A 497 -5.11 -3.70 -16.91
CA ILE A 497 -6.13 -4.00 -17.91
C ILE A 497 -5.45 -4.32 -19.25
N LYS A 498 -4.49 -3.51 -19.69
CA LYS A 498 -3.78 -3.73 -20.95
C LYS A 498 -3.04 -5.06 -20.99
N ILE A 499 -2.33 -5.43 -19.92
CA ILE A 499 -1.66 -6.74 -19.82
C ILE A 499 -2.69 -7.87 -19.90
N SER A 500 -3.83 -7.71 -19.22
CA SER A 500 -4.91 -8.70 -19.23
C SER A 500 -5.54 -8.84 -20.62
N GLU A 501 -5.59 -7.77 -21.42
CA GLU A 501 -6.15 -7.79 -22.78
C GLU A 501 -5.21 -8.47 -23.79
N GLU A 502 -3.94 -8.09 -23.77
CA GLU A 502 -2.93 -8.55 -24.73
C GLU A 502 -2.47 -9.99 -24.46
N LEU A 503 -2.53 -10.46 -23.20
CA LEU A 503 -2.04 -11.78 -22.77
C LEU A 503 -0.63 -12.10 -23.33
N PRO A 504 0.39 -11.29 -22.99
CA PRO A 504 1.71 -11.40 -23.57
C PRO A 504 2.35 -12.78 -23.32
N LYS A 505 2.91 -13.39 -24.38
CA LYS A 505 3.53 -14.71 -24.31
C LYS A 505 4.91 -14.71 -23.64
N GLU A 506 5.57 -13.57 -23.60
CA GLU A 506 6.93 -13.41 -23.12
C GLU A 506 6.99 -12.29 -22.07
N PRO A 507 7.95 -12.33 -21.12
CA PRO A 507 8.14 -11.28 -20.11
C PRO A 507 8.25 -9.87 -20.72
N GLN A 508 8.90 -9.74 -21.88
CA GLN A 508 9.09 -8.45 -22.54
C GLN A 508 7.78 -7.85 -23.09
N GLY A 509 6.79 -8.69 -23.40
CA GLY A 509 5.46 -8.23 -23.77
C GLY A 509 4.72 -7.55 -22.63
N ILE A 510 4.96 -7.98 -21.38
CA ILE A 510 4.42 -7.31 -20.17
C ILE A 510 5.05 -5.92 -20.03
N ILE A 511 6.37 -5.82 -20.19
CA ILE A 511 7.10 -4.54 -20.16
C ILE A 511 6.57 -3.58 -21.24
N ALA A 512 6.31 -4.07 -22.46
CA ALA A 512 5.77 -3.25 -23.55
C ALA A 512 4.35 -2.71 -23.27
N CYS A 513 3.60 -3.34 -22.37
CA CYS A 513 2.30 -2.85 -21.93
C CYS A 513 2.40 -1.70 -20.92
N CYS A 514 3.54 -1.52 -20.26
CA CYS A 514 3.75 -0.53 -19.21
C CYS A 514 4.60 0.65 -19.70
N ASN A 515 4.02 1.86 -19.74
CA ASN A 515 4.75 3.08 -20.09
C ASN A 515 4.41 4.25 -19.14
N PRO A 516 5.34 4.70 -18.28
CA PRO A 516 6.63 4.06 -17.96
C PRO A 516 6.43 2.72 -17.23
N VAL A 517 7.47 1.88 -17.19
CA VAL A 517 7.42 0.59 -16.47
C VAL A 517 7.53 0.84 -14.97
N PRO A 518 6.55 0.44 -14.15
CA PRO A 518 6.67 0.52 -12.70
C PRO A 518 7.86 -0.31 -12.20
N PRO A 519 8.63 0.17 -11.20
CA PRO A 519 9.84 -0.52 -10.74
C PRO A 519 9.54 -1.92 -10.20
N LEU A 520 8.45 -2.07 -9.43
CA LEU A 520 8.02 -3.36 -8.86
C LEU A 520 7.57 -4.36 -9.93
N VAL A 521 6.98 -3.87 -11.04
CA VAL A 521 6.64 -4.72 -12.19
C VAL A 521 7.91 -5.23 -12.88
N ARG A 522 8.96 -4.40 -12.98
CA ARG A 522 10.24 -4.81 -13.54
C ARG A 522 10.95 -5.83 -12.65
N GLN A 523 10.94 -5.63 -11.33
CA GLN A 523 11.56 -6.52 -10.37
C GLN A 523 10.90 -7.90 -10.34
N GLN A 524 9.57 -7.95 -10.39
CA GLN A 524 8.79 -9.19 -10.28
C GLN A 524 8.26 -9.70 -11.64
N ILE A 525 8.99 -9.40 -12.72
CA ILE A 525 8.53 -9.70 -14.08
C ILE A 525 8.35 -11.20 -14.33
N ASN A 526 9.17 -12.03 -13.69
CA ASN A 526 9.11 -13.49 -13.80
C ASN A 526 7.86 -14.05 -13.13
N GLU A 527 7.51 -13.59 -11.92
CA GLU A 527 6.28 -13.97 -11.23
C GLU A 527 5.05 -13.57 -12.06
N LEU A 528 5.02 -12.33 -12.55
CA LEU A 528 3.96 -11.85 -13.44
C LEU A 528 3.82 -12.69 -14.71
N HIS A 529 4.94 -13.09 -15.31
CA HIS A 529 4.94 -13.93 -16.49
C HIS A 529 4.31 -15.30 -16.23
N LEU A 530 4.62 -15.94 -15.10
CA LEU A 530 4.02 -17.21 -14.70
C LEU A 530 2.50 -17.10 -14.50
N LEU A 531 2.02 -16.01 -13.88
CA LEU A 531 0.58 -15.77 -13.72
C LEU A 531 -0.15 -15.63 -15.07
N ILE A 532 0.49 -14.99 -16.06
CA ILE A 532 -0.08 -14.87 -17.41
C ILE A 532 -0.04 -16.21 -18.15
N GLN A 533 1.00 -17.03 -17.97
CA GLN A 533 1.04 -18.39 -18.52
C GLN A 533 -0.13 -19.23 -17.97
N GLU A 534 -0.34 -19.22 -16.66
CA GLU A 534 -1.48 -19.91 -16.02
C GLU A 534 -2.82 -19.45 -16.60
N ALA A 535 -3.00 -18.14 -16.75
CA ALA A 535 -4.22 -17.58 -17.33
C ALA A 535 -4.44 -18.01 -18.80
N ARG A 536 -3.38 -18.24 -19.56
CA ARG A 536 -3.44 -18.67 -20.97
C ARG A 536 -3.75 -20.15 -21.15
N GLU A 537 -3.39 -20.99 -20.19
CA GLU A 537 -3.74 -22.42 -20.19
C GLU A 537 -5.22 -22.66 -19.89
N MET A 538 -5.95 -21.63 -19.42
CA MET A 538 -7.39 -21.75 -19.15
C MET A 538 -8.19 -22.03 -20.43
N PRO A 539 -9.15 -22.99 -20.38
CA PRO A 539 -9.96 -23.32 -21.54
C PRO A 539 -10.87 -22.14 -21.90
N LEU A 540 -10.81 -21.74 -23.17
CA LEU A 540 -11.75 -20.77 -23.71
C LEU A 540 -13.13 -21.41 -23.77
N LEU A 541 -14.02 -20.99 -22.87
CA LEU A 541 -15.42 -21.37 -22.96
C LEU A 541 -15.97 -20.81 -24.28
N LYS A 542 -16.44 -21.69 -25.17
CA LYS A 542 -17.28 -21.28 -26.31
C LYS A 542 -18.45 -20.53 -25.69
N ILE A 543 -18.53 -19.22 -25.90
CA ILE A 543 -19.62 -18.39 -25.40
C ILE A 543 -20.91 -18.93 -26.02
N SER A 544 -21.58 -19.84 -25.32
CA SER A 544 -22.95 -20.20 -25.65
C SER A 544 -23.76 -18.93 -25.47
N LYS A 545 -24.55 -18.57 -26.49
CA LYS A 545 -25.48 -17.42 -26.51
C LYS A 545 -26.30 -17.29 -25.21
N ARG A 546 -26.40 -18.36 -24.42
CA ARG A 546 -26.99 -18.46 -23.08
C ARG A 546 -26.44 -17.47 -22.05
N TRP A 547 -25.14 -17.20 -21.99
CA TRP A 547 -24.57 -16.26 -20.99
C TRP A 547 -24.86 -14.80 -21.32
N LYS A 548 -24.93 -14.45 -22.62
CA LYS A 548 -25.42 -13.14 -23.05
C LYS A 548 -26.90 -12.95 -22.72
N LEU A 549 -27.74 -13.98 -22.94
CA LEU A 549 -29.15 -13.91 -22.55
C LEU A 549 -29.34 -13.78 -21.04
N GLN A 550 -28.62 -14.58 -20.23
CA GLN A 550 -28.72 -14.51 -18.76
C GLN A 550 -28.23 -13.17 -18.21
N SER A 551 -27.12 -12.63 -18.74
CA SER A 551 -26.61 -11.32 -18.31
C SER A 551 -27.55 -10.17 -18.72
N ILE A 552 -28.22 -10.28 -19.87
CA ILE A 552 -29.25 -9.32 -20.31
C ILE A 552 -30.50 -9.42 -19.43
N GLU A 553 -30.96 -10.63 -19.09
CA GLU A 553 -32.09 -10.84 -18.18
C GLU A 553 -31.81 -10.31 -16.76
N GLN A 554 -30.59 -10.48 -16.26
CA GLN A 554 -30.19 -9.96 -14.95
C GLN A 554 -30.08 -8.43 -14.95
N GLN A 555 -29.55 -7.84 -16.03
CA GLN A 555 -29.51 -6.39 -16.22
C GLN A 555 -30.92 -5.81 -16.36
N GLN A 556 -31.84 -6.49 -17.05
CA GLN A 556 -33.24 -6.07 -17.17
C GLN A 556 -33.96 -6.14 -15.82
N LYS A 557 -33.75 -7.20 -15.03
CA LYS A 557 -34.31 -7.30 -13.66
C LYS A 557 -33.79 -6.24 -12.71
N GLU A 558 -32.50 -5.91 -12.75
CA GLU A 558 -31.96 -4.80 -11.94
C GLU A 558 -32.47 -3.42 -12.38
N LEU A 559 -32.66 -3.21 -13.69
CA LEU A 559 -33.22 -1.97 -14.22
C LEU A 559 -34.70 -1.82 -13.85
N GLU A 560 -35.47 -2.91 -13.87
CA GLU A 560 -36.85 -2.95 -13.40
C GLU A 560 -36.96 -2.76 -11.88
N ALA A 561 -36.08 -3.36 -11.10
CA ALA A 561 -36.01 -3.15 -9.65
C ALA A 561 -35.67 -1.68 -9.31
N LYS A 562 -34.71 -1.08 -10.03
CA LYS A 562 -34.37 0.35 -9.89
C LYS A 562 -35.50 1.27 -10.36
N LYS A 563 -36.24 0.91 -11.41
CA LYS A 563 -37.43 1.65 -11.85
C LYS A 563 -38.54 1.57 -10.80
N LYS A 564 -38.81 0.40 -10.23
CA LYS A 564 -39.79 0.23 -9.14
C LYS A 564 -39.41 1.02 -7.89
N ALA A 565 -38.15 0.97 -7.47
CA ALA A 565 -37.68 1.77 -6.34
C ALA A 565 -37.83 3.29 -6.59
N LYS A 566 -37.58 3.72 -7.84
CA LYS A 566 -37.71 5.12 -8.24
C LYS A 566 -39.17 5.56 -8.42
N GLU A 567 -40.07 4.66 -8.81
CA GLU A 567 -41.52 4.88 -8.86
C GLU A 567 -42.12 4.92 -7.46
N GLU A 568 -41.63 4.11 -6.52
CA GLU A 568 -42.01 4.16 -5.10
C GLU A 568 -41.50 5.44 -4.40
N GLU A 569 -40.31 5.94 -4.75
CA GLU A 569 -39.84 7.27 -4.32
C GLU A 569 -40.63 8.41 -4.97
N SER A 570 -40.97 8.28 -6.26
CA SER A 570 -41.78 9.26 -7.00
C SER A 570 -43.23 9.34 -6.51
N ALA A 571 -43.82 8.23 -6.07
CA ALA A 571 -45.18 8.19 -5.51
C ALA A 571 -45.26 8.89 -4.13
N LYS A 572 -44.13 9.01 -3.43
CA LYS A 572 -44.00 9.74 -2.15
C LYS A 572 -43.65 11.22 -2.32
N GLY A 573 -43.34 11.68 -3.54
CA GLY A 573 -42.93 13.05 -3.85
C GLY A 573 -43.83 13.74 -4.88
N GLY A 574 -45.13 13.83 -4.61
CA GLY A 574 -46.07 14.57 -5.48
C GLY A 574 -46.02 16.08 -5.25
N GLY A 575 -45.49 16.85 -6.20
CA GLY A 575 -45.65 18.31 -6.17
C GLY A 575 -44.96 19.13 -7.26
N LYS A 576 -45.72 19.50 -8.30
CA LYS A 576 -45.53 20.62 -9.27
C LYS A 576 -44.50 20.46 -10.41
N LYS A 577 -45.04 20.13 -11.60
CA LYS A 577 -44.40 20.23 -12.92
C LYS A 577 -44.66 21.63 -13.50
N ARG A 578 -43.61 22.34 -13.93
CA ARG A 578 -43.68 23.51 -14.84
C ARG A 578 -43.15 23.08 -16.22
N GLU A 579 -43.91 23.39 -17.25
CA GLU A 579 -43.63 23.11 -18.67
C GLU A 579 -42.60 24.07 -19.27
N ARG A 580 -41.76 23.58 -20.19
CA ARG A 580 -41.10 24.41 -21.21
C ARG A 580 -40.82 23.62 -22.50
N VAL A 581 -41.05 24.33 -23.60
CA VAL A 581 -41.15 23.95 -25.03
C VAL A 581 -39.75 23.76 -25.67
N PRO A 582 -39.58 22.88 -26.69
CA PRO A 582 -38.33 22.73 -27.43
C PRO A 582 -38.28 23.57 -28.73
N SER A 583 -37.09 24.02 -29.12
CA SER A 583 -36.79 24.67 -30.40
C SER A 583 -35.57 24.03 -31.08
N GLU A 584 -35.66 23.89 -32.40
CA GLU A 584 -34.78 23.18 -33.34
C GLU A 584 -33.54 23.99 -33.82
N VAL A 585 -32.72 23.30 -34.63
CA VAL A 585 -31.75 23.75 -35.66
C VAL A 585 -30.39 24.28 -35.14
N GLY A 586 -29.22 23.90 -35.63
CA GLY A 586 -28.79 23.00 -36.70
C GLY A 586 -27.28 23.17 -36.95
N GLU A 587 -26.84 22.59 -38.07
CA GLU A 587 -25.64 22.93 -38.85
C GLU A 587 -24.35 22.11 -38.67
N SER A 588 -23.85 21.72 -39.85
CA SER A 588 -22.74 20.83 -40.17
C SER A 588 -21.55 21.64 -40.70
N THR A 589 -20.36 21.01 -40.82
CA THR A 589 -19.24 21.26 -41.77
C THR A 589 -17.88 20.79 -41.15
N PRO A 590 -16.73 20.75 -41.86
CA PRO A 590 -16.27 19.57 -42.60
C PRO A 590 -14.83 19.08 -42.23
N LYS A 591 -14.44 17.93 -42.79
CA LYS A 591 -13.12 17.26 -42.64
C LYS A 591 -11.95 18.03 -43.30
N PRO A 592 -10.71 17.96 -42.76
CA PRO A 592 -9.49 18.28 -43.51
C PRO A 592 -8.56 17.08 -43.74
N ALA A 593 -7.73 17.23 -44.78
CA ALA A 593 -6.94 16.22 -45.49
C ALA A 593 -5.51 16.00 -44.95
N LYS A 594 -4.94 14.86 -45.38
CA LYS A 594 -3.60 14.32 -45.06
C LYS A 594 -2.45 15.14 -45.67
N LYS A 595 -1.32 15.29 -44.94
CA LYS A 595 0.00 15.65 -45.49
C LYS A 595 1.10 14.71 -44.96
N LYS A 596 2.03 14.36 -45.87
CA LYS A 596 3.14 13.41 -45.75
C LYS A 596 4.33 13.98 -44.93
N PRO A 597 5.16 13.13 -44.30
CA PRO A 597 6.38 13.54 -43.59
C PRO A 597 7.64 13.53 -44.49
N GLN A 598 8.56 14.46 -44.24
CA GLN A 598 9.91 14.55 -44.82
C GLN A 598 10.97 14.04 -43.82
N THR A 599 12.01 13.42 -44.36
CA THR A 599 13.18 12.78 -43.73
C THR A 599 14.24 13.78 -43.22
N PRO A 600 15.03 13.44 -42.17
CA PRO A 600 16.19 14.23 -41.74
C PRO A 600 17.54 13.61 -42.15
N GLU A 601 18.53 14.47 -42.45
CA GLU A 601 19.95 14.15 -42.67
C GLU A 601 20.79 14.20 -41.37
N PRO A 602 21.98 13.55 -41.32
CA PRO A 602 22.72 13.26 -40.09
C PRO A 602 23.93 14.19 -39.83
N THR A 603 24.40 14.27 -38.58
CA THR A 603 25.69 14.89 -38.21
C THR A 603 26.55 13.99 -37.30
N SER A 604 27.87 14.10 -37.50
CA SER A 604 29.07 13.38 -36.99
C SER A 604 29.21 13.32 -35.46
N LYS A 605 29.63 12.21 -34.82
CA LYS A 605 30.97 11.60 -34.62
C LYS A 605 32.04 12.52 -34.00
N ASP A 606 32.38 12.24 -32.74
CA ASP A 606 33.67 12.56 -32.10
C ASP A 606 34.08 11.43 -31.12
N ASP A 607 35.37 11.12 -31.14
CA ASP A 607 36.06 9.98 -30.51
C ASP A 607 36.37 10.15 -29.01
N PHE A 608 36.38 9.04 -28.26
CA PHE A 608 36.80 8.98 -26.85
C PHE A 608 37.85 7.87 -26.63
N LYS A 609 38.96 8.18 -25.94
CA LYS A 609 40.05 7.24 -25.59
C LYS A 609 39.86 6.65 -24.19
N PRO A 610 40.20 5.37 -23.95
CA PRO A 610 39.98 4.70 -22.66
C PRO A 610 41.11 4.95 -21.64
N PHE A 611 40.74 4.92 -20.36
CA PHE A 611 41.61 5.07 -19.19
C PHE A 611 41.88 3.70 -18.55
N ASP A 612 43.12 3.50 -18.12
CA ASP A 612 43.71 2.25 -17.62
C ASP A 612 43.44 2.06 -16.11
N TYR A 613 43.05 0.85 -15.71
CA TYR A 613 42.81 0.44 -14.32
C TYR A 613 43.80 -0.65 -13.94
N SER A 614 45.02 -0.25 -13.61
CA SER A 614 45.93 -1.09 -12.83
C SER A 614 46.40 -0.28 -11.63
N GLN A 615 45.75 -0.51 -10.48
CA GLN A 615 46.32 -0.49 -9.12
C GLN A 615 45.22 -0.32 -8.05
N SER A 616 44.95 -1.39 -7.30
CA SER A 616 44.62 -1.29 -5.88
C SER A 616 44.74 -2.66 -5.20
N HIS A 617 45.87 -2.86 -4.53
CA HIS A 617 46.02 -3.84 -3.45
C HIS A 617 45.35 -3.28 -2.20
N LEU A 618 44.46 -4.03 -1.53
CA LEU A 618 44.34 -3.96 -0.07
C LEU A 618 43.79 -5.26 0.50
N ASN A 619 44.48 -5.75 1.53
CA ASN A 619 44.44 -7.10 2.06
C ASN A 619 43.19 -7.41 2.90
N VAL A 620 42.75 -8.64 2.69
CA VAL A 620 41.70 -9.40 3.36
C VAL A 620 42.24 -9.91 4.71
N LEU A 621 41.59 -9.57 5.83
CA LEU A 621 41.82 -10.27 7.11
C LEU A 621 40.62 -10.30 8.07
N PHE A 622 39.39 -10.22 7.54
CA PHE A 622 38.17 -10.47 8.32
C PHE A 622 37.22 -11.51 7.67
N LEU A 623 37.66 -12.19 6.61
CA LEU A 623 36.82 -13.12 5.83
C LEU A 623 36.89 -14.60 6.26
N PHE A 624 37.71 -14.96 7.25
CA PHE A 624 37.94 -16.38 7.58
C PHE A 624 36.87 -17.02 8.47
N GLY A 625 36.00 -16.24 9.13
CA GLY A 625 34.89 -16.78 9.93
C GLY A 625 33.67 -17.16 9.09
N PHE A 626 33.36 -16.38 8.05
CA PHE A 626 32.19 -16.61 7.18
C PHE A 626 32.42 -17.67 6.12
N LEU A 627 33.67 -17.87 5.68
CA LEU A 627 34.01 -18.89 4.70
C LEU A 627 33.75 -20.32 5.21
N PHE A 628 33.73 -20.55 6.52
CA PHE A 628 33.50 -21.89 7.07
C PHE A 628 32.03 -22.34 6.97
N CYS A 629 31.08 -21.41 7.12
CA CYS A 629 29.66 -21.66 6.82
C CYS A 629 29.41 -21.73 5.30
N PHE A 630 30.16 -20.97 4.51
CA PHE A 630 30.06 -20.96 3.05
C PHE A 630 30.58 -22.26 2.41
N PHE A 631 31.65 -22.83 2.95
CA PHE A 631 32.16 -24.13 2.51
C PHE A 631 31.20 -25.27 2.90
N ALA A 632 30.57 -25.21 4.07
CA ALA A 632 29.62 -26.24 4.52
C ALA A 632 28.37 -26.34 3.62
N SER A 633 27.88 -25.22 3.07
CA SER A 633 26.73 -25.23 2.15
C SER A 633 27.11 -25.73 0.74
N LYS A 634 28.32 -25.39 0.25
CA LYS A 634 28.85 -25.96 -0.99
C LYS A 634 29.10 -27.46 -0.88
N THR A 635 29.66 -27.96 0.23
CA THR A 635 29.83 -29.41 0.41
C THR A 635 28.51 -30.13 0.61
N LEU A 636 27.50 -29.54 1.26
CA LEU A 636 26.21 -30.20 1.47
C LEU A 636 25.42 -30.35 0.16
N SER A 637 25.36 -29.30 -0.66
CA SER A 637 24.71 -29.37 -1.98
C SER A 637 25.45 -30.30 -2.93
N ILE A 638 26.79 -30.26 -2.94
CA ILE A 638 27.62 -31.18 -3.76
C ILE A 638 27.51 -32.62 -3.26
N GLN A 639 27.41 -32.87 -1.95
CA GLN A 639 27.27 -34.22 -1.38
C GLN A 639 25.87 -34.81 -1.58
N ILE A 640 24.82 -33.99 -1.55
CA ILE A 640 23.45 -34.43 -1.87
C ILE A 640 23.34 -34.75 -3.37
N ILE A 641 23.97 -33.95 -4.24
CA ILE A 641 24.07 -34.21 -5.68
C ILE A 641 24.92 -35.47 -5.95
N PHE A 642 26.05 -35.67 -5.26
CA PHE A 642 26.88 -36.89 -5.38
C PHE A 642 26.19 -38.15 -4.87
N CYS A 643 25.39 -38.06 -3.80
CA CYS A 643 24.56 -39.17 -3.31
C CYS A 643 23.47 -39.54 -4.32
N PHE A 644 22.84 -38.56 -4.97
CA PHE A 644 21.83 -38.79 -6.00
C PHE A 644 22.43 -39.41 -7.28
N PHE A 645 23.63 -38.99 -7.68
CA PHE A 645 24.33 -39.55 -8.86
C PHE A 645 24.95 -40.92 -8.63
N SER A 646 25.33 -41.26 -7.38
CA SER A 646 25.81 -42.62 -7.07
C SER A 646 24.72 -43.68 -7.23
N ILE A 647 23.45 -43.28 -7.13
CA ILE A 647 22.28 -44.16 -7.24
C ILE A 647 21.83 -44.35 -8.70
N HIS A 648 22.29 -43.56 -9.68
CA HIS A 648 21.70 -43.59 -11.04
C HIS A 648 22.65 -43.90 -12.21
N ARG A 649 23.97 -43.97 -12.01
CA ARG A 649 24.96 -44.19 -13.09
C ARG A 649 25.37 -45.67 -13.24
N GLY A 650 24.63 -46.40 -14.06
CA GLY A 650 25.09 -47.64 -14.68
C GLY A 650 24.90 -47.57 -16.18
N PHE A 651 25.84 -46.94 -16.91
CA PHE A 651 26.19 -47.17 -18.32
C PHE A 651 27.38 -46.25 -18.69
N ARG A 652 28.54 -46.84 -18.98
CA ARG A 652 29.73 -46.13 -19.51
C ARG A 652 29.52 -45.82 -21.00
N HIS A 653 29.79 -44.57 -21.41
CA HIS A 653 30.62 -44.31 -22.58
C HIS A 653 31.43 -43.03 -22.44
N ASN A 654 32.68 -43.11 -22.93
CA ASN A 654 33.77 -42.14 -22.86
C ASN A 654 33.38 -40.70 -23.22
N TRP A 655 33.76 -39.73 -22.38
CA TRP A 655 34.05 -38.36 -22.84
C TRP A 655 35.30 -37.81 -22.11
N PRO A 656 36.14 -37.01 -22.81
CA PRO A 656 37.46 -36.62 -22.35
C PRO A 656 37.42 -35.41 -21.43
N LYS A 657 38.39 -35.38 -20.50
CA LYS A 657 38.65 -34.28 -19.57
C LYS A 657 38.91 -32.97 -20.33
N ARG A 658 38.06 -31.97 -20.13
CA ARG A 658 38.44 -30.55 -20.09
C ARG A 658 37.59 -29.82 -19.06
#